data_AF-A0A7M3YGI8-F1
#
_entry.id   AF-A0A7M3YGI8-F1
#
_cell.length_a   1.000
_cell.length_b   1.000
_cell.length_c   1.000
_cell.angle_alpha   90.00
_cell.angle_beta   90.00
_cell.angle_gamma   90.00
#
_symmetry.space_group_name_H-M   'P 1'
#
loop_
_entity.id
_entity.type
_entity.pdbx_description
1 polymer ?
#
loop_
_entity_poly.entity_id
_entity_poly.type
_entity_poly.pdbx_seq_one_letter_code
_entity_poly.pdbx_strand_id
1 'polypeptide(L)'
;MRTKLRILTVVLLISISVYAGIVFSEHSRNADRVYDDFYAETNFADLMATSYEVEHKDNLTSACSAIQHDRCESSLVLTGQSKTDVDWIASKFYGIEQGQVNTLWAVEGSVAPSAGEIVVDAHFALNDEINMELGDSIDIIVGEGGVQTFTVIGFANSPLELFYANPDSILPQESTYVIAYMDAEVLAETSGNDALSRNTLNIDLPGTPEFDLSNTEEIEGLELQQTKDTLEQAMNESEADGYVLDRGQLSAELLRLDKDSLSKSIPFILGILLFISGLVIAVSLDRLIRTQSREIAVLRTIGASTGDVMLGYLLVPIALGVPGVLLGILLGISSYGSSAFTAYYFSFLGIPVVSTHHYADIIATISLSALFITFLFGIRPAWRAARLQPLDILGQGSEKRPNRILTKITSSLPPGVGLGLRSTFRKPARLLATLLALSLAMVILGGNMMFMSGFTDAFSEATDDQENWEYQISALPSGLENITSWAEDNTSAFELTLVAQASIAGTTKAIDLKGNDVLSEQDDALHRLNLLEGNLPVSGQSPIQGILDEGSSELESYAIGDVITIDFEGEQHDIEVVGIARELSRSIYMHRSDVQPIVGEEANGALLVTTPGADIEDIRFSTISIVEKETMVATFEELIEQQKAIMQSIYVLGALMAIAILFNTLLINLSERDAELATLRVLGASRTRLAIILTVEHMFIG
;
A
#
# COMPACT_ATOMS: atom_id res chain seq x y z
N MET A 1 10.53 42.21 -15.68
CA MET A 1 10.47 41.38 -14.45
C MET A 1 9.30 40.40 -14.49
N ARG A 2 8.04 40.85 -14.65
CA ARG A 2 6.83 39.99 -14.61
C ARG A 2 6.80 38.86 -15.66
N THR A 3 7.19 39.13 -16.90
CA THR A 3 7.26 38.08 -17.95
C THR A 3 8.30 37.00 -17.64
N LYS A 4 9.43 37.38 -17.04
CA LYS A 4 10.49 36.43 -16.62
C LYS A 4 10.00 35.54 -15.47
N LEU A 5 9.33 36.12 -14.47
CA LEU A 5 8.74 35.38 -13.36
C LEU A 5 7.68 34.37 -13.84
N ARG A 6 6.85 34.76 -14.81
CA ARG A 6 5.85 33.84 -15.38
C ARG A 6 6.47 32.67 -16.13
N ILE A 7 7.52 32.93 -16.91
CA ILE A 7 8.30 31.88 -17.58
C ILE A 7 8.88 30.91 -16.54
N LEU A 8 9.48 31.44 -15.48
CA LEU A 8 10.03 30.64 -14.38
C LEU A 8 8.98 29.74 -13.74
N THR A 9 7.78 30.27 -13.45
CA THR A 9 6.71 29.48 -12.83
C THR A 9 6.21 28.35 -13.72
N VAL A 10 6.07 28.59 -15.03
CA VAL A 10 5.69 27.55 -15.99
C VAL A 10 6.75 26.46 -16.08
N VAL A 11 8.03 26.85 -16.17
CA VAL A 11 9.15 25.91 -16.18
C VAL A 11 9.17 25.06 -14.91
N LEU A 12 9.02 25.69 -13.74
CA LEU A 12 9.01 25.02 -12.44
C LEU A 12 7.87 24.03 -12.28
N LEU A 13 6.67 24.34 -12.78
CA LEU A 13 5.54 23.41 -12.78
C LEU A 13 5.82 22.16 -13.63
N ILE A 14 6.37 22.35 -14.83
CA ILE A 14 6.76 21.22 -15.69
C ILE A 14 7.86 20.40 -15.02
N SER A 15 8.84 21.06 -14.39
CA SER A 15 9.91 20.39 -13.64
C SER A 15 9.37 19.54 -12.50
N ILE A 16 8.42 20.06 -11.72
CA ILE A 16 7.77 19.31 -10.64
C ILE A 16 7.01 18.10 -11.20
N SER A 17 6.22 18.26 -12.26
CA SER A 17 5.48 17.14 -12.85
C SER A 17 6.40 16.06 -13.41
N VAL A 18 7.51 16.44 -14.06
CA VAL A 18 8.49 15.49 -14.62
C VAL A 18 9.32 14.84 -13.52
N TYR A 19 9.72 15.59 -12.50
CA TYR A 19 10.40 15.06 -11.31
C TYR A 19 9.56 13.98 -10.64
N ALA A 20 8.31 14.31 -10.28
CA ALA A 20 7.38 13.37 -9.65
C ALA A 20 7.12 12.15 -10.54
N GLY A 21 6.99 12.37 -11.85
CA GLY A 21 6.88 11.29 -12.83
C GLY A 21 8.02 10.32 -12.80
N ILE A 22 9.25 10.82 -12.82
CA ILE A 22 10.44 9.96 -12.84
C ILE A 22 10.56 9.23 -11.51
N VAL A 23 10.43 9.94 -10.39
CA VAL A 23 10.55 9.34 -9.05
C VAL A 23 9.55 8.20 -8.86
N PHE A 24 8.25 8.45 -9.08
CA PHE A 24 7.24 7.43 -8.84
C PHE A 24 7.30 6.28 -9.84
N SER A 25 7.49 6.57 -11.14
CA SER A 25 7.54 5.51 -12.17
C SER A 25 8.79 4.64 -12.06
N GLU A 26 9.95 5.24 -11.76
CA GLU A 26 11.16 4.45 -11.52
C GLU A 26 11.06 3.66 -10.22
N HIS A 27 10.46 4.21 -9.17
CA HIS A 27 10.19 3.47 -7.95
C HIS A 27 9.33 2.23 -8.22
N SER A 28 8.19 2.38 -8.89
CA SER A 28 7.32 1.24 -9.23
C SER A 28 8.07 0.16 -10.02
N ARG A 29 8.91 0.53 -11.00
CA ARG A 29 9.68 -0.49 -11.75
C ARG A 29 10.87 -1.06 -10.98
N ASN A 30 11.48 -0.28 -10.09
CA ASN A 30 12.48 -0.81 -9.17
C ASN A 30 11.83 -1.78 -8.19
N ALA A 31 10.60 -1.51 -7.74
CA ALA A 31 9.85 -2.43 -6.90
C ALA A 31 9.51 -3.72 -7.63
N ASP A 32 9.06 -3.64 -8.89
CA ASP A 32 8.84 -4.82 -9.73
C ASP A 32 10.07 -5.73 -9.74
N ARG A 33 11.25 -5.15 -9.95
CA ARG A 33 12.50 -5.90 -9.96
C ARG A 33 12.91 -6.43 -8.60
N VAL A 34 12.80 -5.62 -7.56
CA VAL A 34 13.19 -6.05 -6.22
C VAL A 34 12.40 -7.29 -5.82
N TYR A 35 11.08 -7.32 -6.05
CA TYR A 35 10.28 -8.50 -5.73
C TYR A 35 10.53 -9.66 -6.69
N ASP A 36 10.42 -9.44 -8.00
CA ASP A 36 10.49 -10.52 -8.99
C ASP A 36 11.90 -11.12 -9.08
N ASP A 37 12.95 -10.29 -9.06
CA ASP A 37 14.34 -10.77 -9.10
C ASP A 37 14.67 -11.49 -7.78
N PHE A 38 14.20 -11.01 -6.63
CA PHE A 38 14.41 -11.69 -5.35
C PHE A 38 13.77 -13.08 -5.33
N TYR A 39 12.50 -13.20 -5.75
CA TYR A 39 11.82 -14.51 -5.81
C TYR A 39 12.45 -15.45 -6.85
N ALA A 40 12.92 -14.93 -7.98
CA ALA A 40 13.61 -15.73 -8.99
C ALA A 40 14.99 -16.20 -8.52
N GLU A 41 15.77 -15.35 -7.85
CA GLU A 41 17.11 -15.70 -7.34
C GLU A 41 17.05 -16.66 -6.14
N THR A 42 15.96 -16.60 -5.36
CA THR A 42 15.73 -17.48 -4.21
C THR A 42 14.94 -18.76 -4.56
N ASN A 43 14.55 -18.96 -5.82
CA ASN A 43 13.71 -20.09 -6.25
C ASN A 43 12.47 -20.24 -5.34
N PHE A 44 11.71 -19.16 -5.21
CA PHE A 44 10.49 -19.15 -4.40
C PHE A 44 9.52 -20.23 -4.87
N ALA A 45 8.98 -21.00 -3.94
CA ALA A 45 8.07 -22.10 -4.26
C ALA A 45 6.76 -21.60 -4.89
N ASP A 46 6.28 -22.33 -5.90
CA ASP A 46 4.96 -22.11 -6.49
C ASP A 46 3.85 -22.75 -5.63
N LEU A 47 4.16 -23.89 -5.01
CA LEU A 47 3.29 -24.62 -4.11
C LEU A 47 4.03 -24.98 -2.82
N MET A 48 3.35 -24.80 -1.68
CA MET A 48 3.80 -25.28 -0.38
C MET A 48 2.72 -26.20 0.18
N ALA A 49 3.05 -27.47 0.33
CA ALA A 49 2.15 -28.46 0.91
C ALA A 49 2.54 -28.72 2.35
N THR A 50 1.61 -28.51 3.29
CA THR A 50 1.86 -28.64 4.72
C THR A 50 0.98 -29.74 5.29
N SER A 51 1.58 -30.72 5.96
CA SER A 51 0.85 -31.75 6.68
C SER A 51 0.32 -31.23 8.01
N TYR A 52 -0.83 -31.75 8.45
CA TYR A 52 -1.44 -31.37 9.72
C TYR A 52 -0.60 -31.83 10.91
N GLU A 53 0.03 -33.00 10.79
CA GLU A 53 0.97 -33.54 11.77
C GLU A 53 2.41 -33.52 11.25
N VAL A 54 3.36 -33.70 12.17
CA VAL A 54 4.76 -33.87 11.81
C VAL A 54 4.98 -35.31 11.31
N GLU A 55 5.36 -35.42 10.05
CA GLU A 55 5.45 -36.68 9.32
C GLU A 55 6.88 -37.15 9.09
N HIS A 56 7.05 -38.43 8.77
CA HIS A 56 8.35 -38.92 8.30
C HIS A 56 8.62 -38.39 6.88
N LYS A 57 9.83 -37.88 6.64
CA LYS A 57 10.27 -37.28 5.36
C LYS A 57 9.88 -38.08 4.11
N ASP A 58 10.04 -39.40 4.16
CA ASP A 58 9.77 -40.27 3.02
C ASP A 58 8.28 -40.27 2.62
N ASN A 59 7.35 -40.07 3.57
CA ASN A 59 5.91 -39.99 3.30
C ASN A 59 5.62 -38.71 2.48
N LEU A 60 6.03 -37.55 3.00
CA LEU A 60 5.87 -36.26 2.33
C LEU A 60 6.53 -36.21 0.94
N THR A 61 7.80 -36.62 0.85
CA THR A 61 8.55 -36.54 -0.42
C THR A 61 8.06 -37.50 -1.50
N SER A 62 7.29 -38.53 -1.13
CA SER A 62 6.65 -39.42 -2.11
C SER A 62 5.64 -38.68 -2.99
N ALA A 63 4.97 -37.66 -2.45
CA ALA A 63 3.98 -36.85 -3.14
C ALA A 63 4.58 -36.03 -4.30
N CYS A 64 5.86 -35.67 -4.23
CA CYS A 64 6.57 -35.00 -5.35
C CYS A 64 6.48 -35.80 -6.66
N SER A 65 6.41 -37.14 -6.58
CA SER A 65 6.40 -38.01 -7.76
C SER A 65 5.08 -37.99 -8.53
N ALA A 66 4.01 -37.49 -7.91
CA ALA A 66 2.69 -37.39 -8.53
C ALA A 66 2.59 -36.22 -9.53
N ILE A 67 3.49 -35.24 -9.42
CA ILE A 67 3.45 -33.99 -10.20
C ILE A 67 4.74 -33.74 -10.96
N GLN A 68 4.65 -32.99 -12.06
CA GLN A 68 5.83 -32.49 -12.75
C GLN A 68 6.38 -31.26 -12.00
N HIS A 69 7.64 -31.31 -11.61
CA HIS A 69 8.30 -30.25 -10.85
C HIS A 69 9.74 -30.06 -11.33
N ASP A 70 10.27 -28.84 -11.21
CA ASP A 70 11.69 -28.58 -11.44
C ASP A 70 12.50 -28.88 -10.16
N ARG A 71 11.94 -28.55 -8.99
CA ARG A 71 12.52 -28.86 -7.67
C ARG A 71 11.42 -29.17 -6.65
N CYS A 72 11.72 -30.07 -5.72
CA CYS A 72 10.83 -30.44 -4.62
C CYS A 72 11.69 -30.72 -3.38
N GLU A 73 11.46 -29.97 -2.30
CA GLU A 73 12.27 -30.04 -1.09
C GLU A 73 11.40 -30.02 0.16
N SER A 74 11.63 -31.00 1.05
CA SER A 74 10.95 -31.04 2.35
C SER A 74 11.65 -30.15 3.37
N SER A 75 10.89 -29.44 4.17
CA SER A 75 11.35 -28.66 5.32
C SER A 75 10.61 -29.05 6.59
N LEU A 76 11.15 -28.63 7.72
CA LEU A 76 10.47 -28.72 9.01
C LEU A 76 10.22 -27.30 9.53
N VAL A 77 8.96 -26.90 9.67
CA VAL A 77 8.59 -25.59 10.18
C VAL A 77 8.00 -25.76 11.57
N LEU A 78 8.61 -25.18 12.58
CA LEU A 78 8.14 -25.25 13.96
C LEU A 78 8.06 -23.84 14.56
N THR A 79 7.04 -23.63 15.39
CA THR A 79 6.95 -22.45 16.24
C THR A 79 7.60 -22.74 17.59
N GLY A 80 8.17 -21.72 18.20
CA GLY A 80 8.80 -21.81 19.50
C GLY A 80 9.08 -20.44 20.06
N GLN A 81 10.11 -20.32 20.88
CA GLN A 81 10.51 -19.07 21.51
C GLN A 81 12.03 -18.91 21.46
N SER A 82 12.48 -17.67 21.37
CA SER A 82 13.89 -17.28 21.44
C SER A 82 14.09 -16.29 22.55
N LYS A 83 15.17 -16.45 23.31
CA LYS A 83 15.51 -15.55 24.39
C LYS A 83 16.38 -14.41 23.88
N THR A 84 15.96 -13.19 24.18
CA THR A 84 16.78 -11.99 24.03
C THR A 84 17.37 -11.57 25.38
N ASP A 85 18.05 -10.43 25.45
CA ASP A 85 18.71 -9.95 26.67
C ASP A 85 17.77 -9.83 27.88
N VAL A 86 16.47 -9.62 27.65
CA VAL A 86 15.48 -9.35 28.70
C VAL A 86 14.34 -10.37 28.70
N ASP A 87 13.82 -10.76 27.54
CA ASP A 87 12.54 -11.47 27.43
C ASP A 87 12.58 -12.68 26.47
N TRP A 88 11.60 -13.56 26.61
CA TRP A 88 11.35 -14.64 25.65
C TRP A 88 10.36 -14.18 24.60
N ILE A 89 10.78 -14.24 23.35
CA ILE A 89 10.05 -13.72 22.20
C ILE A 89 9.51 -14.90 21.39
N ALA A 90 8.32 -14.76 20.82
CA ALA A 90 7.76 -15.75 19.90
C ALA A 90 8.67 -15.91 18.68
N SER A 91 8.87 -17.14 18.25
CA SER A 91 9.80 -17.47 17.19
C SER A 91 9.27 -18.52 16.23
N LYS A 92 9.74 -18.46 14.99
CA LYS A 92 9.48 -19.47 13.97
C LYS A 92 10.79 -19.97 13.40
N PHE A 93 10.91 -21.29 13.38
CA PHE A 93 12.11 -22.01 13.01
C PHE A 93 11.88 -22.78 11.73
N TYR A 94 12.76 -22.55 10.76
CA TYR A 94 12.77 -23.23 9.48
C TYR A 94 13.95 -24.20 9.41
N GLY A 95 13.64 -25.48 9.36
CA GLY A 95 14.56 -26.56 9.09
C GLY A 95 14.78 -26.71 7.59
N ILE A 96 15.97 -26.36 7.12
CA ILE A 96 16.39 -26.40 5.71
C ILE A 96 17.24 -27.65 5.47
N GLU A 97 17.12 -28.27 4.29
CA GLU A 97 18.01 -29.37 3.90
C GLU A 97 19.15 -28.90 2.99
N GLN A 98 18.88 -28.73 1.70
CA GLN A 98 19.84 -28.35 0.68
C GLN A 98 19.68 -26.88 0.26
N GLY A 99 18.53 -26.27 0.56
CA GLY A 99 18.22 -24.89 0.23
C GLY A 99 18.11 -24.65 -1.28
N GLN A 100 17.50 -25.58 -2.01
CA GLN A 100 17.28 -25.49 -3.45
C GLN A 100 15.98 -24.76 -3.81
N VAL A 101 14.97 -24.84 -2.94
CA VAL A 101 13.70 -24.11 -3.02
C VAL A 101 13.60 -23.19 -1.80
N ASN A 102 13.06 -21.98 -1.98
CA ASN A 102 13.05 -20.94 -0.94
C ASN A 102 14.46 -20.66 -0.36
N THR A 103 15.47 -20.62 -1.23
CA THR A 103 16.87 -20.40 -0.87
C THR A 103 17.03 -19.09 -0.11
N LEU A 104 17.78 -19.13 1.00
CA LEU A 104 18.05 -17.93 1.80
C LEU A 104 18.93 -16.92 1.05
N TRP A 105 18.50 -15.66 1.07
CA TRP A 105 19.31 -14.54 0.58
C TRP A 105 20.30 -14.09 1.65
N ALA A 106 21.58 -14.42 1.46
CA ALA A 106 22.65 -14.06 2.39
C ALA A 106 22.86 -12.53 2.44
N VAL A 107 22.72 -11.94 3.63
CA VAL A 107 23.06 -10.53 3.90
C VAL A 107 24.46 -10.44 4.48
N GLU A 108 24.72 -11.19 5.56
CA GLU A 108 26.01 -11.27 6.23
C GLU A 108 26.30 -12.70 6.73
N GLY A 109 27.58 -13.08 6.80
CA GLY A 109 27.97 -14.40 7.29
C GLY A 109 27.63 -15.57 6.36
N SER A 110 27.42 -16.75 6.94
CA SER A 110 27.11 -18.00 6.24
C SER A 110 25.62 -18.36 6.41
N VAL A 111 24.99 -18.87 5.35
CA VAL A 111 23.57 -19.27 5.34
C VAL A 111 23.35 -20.79 5.37
N ALA A 112 24.41 -21.56 5.62
CA ALA A 112 24.36 -23.02 5.71
C ALA A 112 24.73 -23.44 7.15
N PRO A 113 23.76 -23.50 8.08
CA PRO A 113 24.01 -23.86 9.47
C PRO A 113 24.34 -25.35 9.61
N SER A 114 25.35 -25.66 10.43
CA SER A 114 25.64 -27.02 10.90
C SER A 114 25.06 -27.26 12.30
N ALA A 115 25.31 -28.42 12.88
CA ALA A 115 24.90 -28.73 14.26
C ALA A 115 25.43 -27.69 15.27
N GLY A 116 24.52 -27.08 16.04
CA GLY A 116 24.82 -26.04 17.03
C GLY A 116 24.94 -24.62 16.45
N GLU A 117 24.71 -24.46 15.14
CA GLU A 117 24.71 -23.18 14.44
C GLU A 117 23.29 -22.78 14.03
N ILE A 118 23.03 -21.48 13.94
CA ILE A 118 21.74 -20.93 13.51
C ILE A 118 21.97 -19.71 12.63
N VAL A 119 21.09 -19.52 11.65
CA VAL A 119 21.02 -18.31 10.83
C VAL A 119 19.79 -17.55 11.29
N VAL A 120 19.93 -16.26 11.57
CA VAL A 120 18.82 -15.43 12.05
C VAL A 120 18.35 -14.52 10.92
N ASP A 121 17.06 -14.21 10.87
CA ASP A 121 16.54 -13.29 9.88
C ASP A 121 17.14 -11.89 10.03
N ALA A 122 17.45 -11.26 8.90
CA ALA A 122 18.15 -9.97 8.88
C ALA A 122 17.29 -8.84 9.46
N HIS A 123 15.96 -8.91 9.35
CA HIS A 123 15.06 -7.90 9.92
C HIS A 123 15.24 -7.79 11.44
N PHE A 124 15.26 -8.93 12.13
CA PHE A 124 15.47 -8.97 13.57
C PHE A 124 16.92 -8.68 13.96
N ALA A 125 17.87 -9.33 13.30
CA ALA A 125 19.27 -9.26 13.71
C ALA A 125 19.92 -7.89 13.50
N LEU A 126 19.57 -7.19 12.42
CA LEU A 126 20.17 -5.90 12.04
C LEU A 126 19.34 -4.69 12.47
N ASN A 127 18.23 -4.91 13.19
CA ASN A 127 17.44 -3.83 13.76
C ASN A 127 18.29 -2.99 14.75
N ASP A 128 18.08 -1.68 14.76
CA ASP A 128 18.84 -0.72 15.58
C ASP A 128 18.76 -1.01 17.11
N GLU A 129 17.71 -1.70 17.57
CA GLU A 129 17.52 -2.07 18.99
C GLU A 129 18.30 -3.34 19.39
N ILE A 130 18.32 -4.35 18.51
CA ILE A 130 18.95 -5.65 18.78
C ILE A 130 20.44 -5.61 18.39
N ASN A 131 20.74 -5.16 17.17
CA ASN A 131 22.09 -5.04 16.60
C ASN A 131 23.00 -6.23 16.94
N MET A 132 22.59 -7.42 16.50
CA MET A 132 23.27 -8.69 16.75
C MET A 132 24.57 -8.79 15.92
N GLU A 133 25.61 -9.42 16.49
CA GLU A 133 26.89 -9.67 15.82
C GLU A 133 27.08 -11.15 15.48
N LEU A 134 27.84 -11.42 14.41
CA LEU A 134 28.19 -12.80 14.06
C LEU A 134 29.04 -13.44 15.18
N GLY A 135 28.64 -14.64 15.60
CA GLY A 135 29.24 -15.36 16.73
C GLY A 135 28.51 -15.17 18.06
N ASP A 136 27.48 -14.32 18.11
CA ASP A 136 26.58 -14.23 19.26
C ASP A 136 25.84 -15.55 19.48
N SER A 137 25.31 -15.73 20.70
CA SER A 137 24.58 -16.93 21.08
C SER A 137 23.13 -16.59 21.34
N ILE A 138 22.22 -17.42 20.86
CA ILE A 138 20.77 -17.28 21.08
C ILE A 138 20.24 -18.56 21.75
N ASP A 139 19.49 -18.39 22.83
CA ASP A 139 18.78 -19.50 23.47
C ASP A 139 17.42 -19.66 22.81
N ILE A 140 17.04 -20.90 22.48
CA ILE A 140 15.75 -21.22 21.86
C ILE A 140 15.04 -22.33 22.62
N ILE A 141 13.72 -22.33 22.54
CA ILE A 141 12.83 -23.40 22.98
C ILE A 141 11.96 -23.78 21.78
N VAL A 142 11.99 -25.04 21.38
CA VAL A 142 11.16 -25.55 20.28
C VAL A 142 10.62 -26.92 20.68
N GLY A 143 9.33 -27.14 20.49
CA GLY A 143 8.67 -28.41 20.86
C GLY A 143 8.90 -28.78 22.33
N GLU A 144 9.23 -30.04 22.59
CA GLU A 144 9.50 -30.56 23.94
C GLU A 144 10.98 -30.51 24.34
N GLY A 145 11.83 -29.90 23.50
CA GLY A 145 13.29 -29.93 23.59
C GLY A 145 13.94 -29.19 24.78
N GLY A 146 13.16 -28.40 25.51
CA GLY A 146 13.68 -27.48 26.52
C GLY A 146 14.55 -26.36 25.94
N VAL A 147 15.28 -25.67 26.82
CA VAL A 147 16.16 -24.55 26.43
C VAL A 147 17.48 -25.06 25.85
N GLN A 148 17.81 -24.62 24.63
CA GLN A 148 19.06 -24.96 23.95
C GLN A 148 19.73 -23.70 23.36
N THR A 149 21.06 -23.66 23.37
CA THR A 149 21.84 -22.50 22.93
C THR A 149 22.50 -22.76 21.59
N PHE A 150 22.34 -21.84 20.63
CA PHE A 150 22.92 -21.91 19.29
C PHE A 150 23.83 -20.71 19.01
N THR A 151 24.84 -20.90 18.17
CA THR A 151 25.74 -19.82 17.73
C THR A 151 25.26 -19.24 16.40
N VAL A 152 25.14 -17.92 16.33
CA VAL A 152 24.67 -17.20 15.15
C VAL A 152 25.80 -17.08 14.13
N ILE A 153 25.64 -17.69 12.95
CA ILE A 153 26.69 -17.75 11.92
C ILE A 153 26.43 -16.84 10.70
N GLY A 154 25.23 -16.29 10.59
CA GLY A 154 24.84 -15.44 9.48
C GLY A 154 23.46 -14.83 9.66
N PHE A 155 23.23 -13.80 8.83
CA PHE A 155 21.97 -13.08 8.69
C PHE A 155 21.47 -13.22 7.25
N ALA A 156 20.19 -13.59 7.10
CA ALA A 156 19.60 -13.82 5.79
C ALA A 156 18.15 -13.34 5.72
N ASN A 157 17.64 -13.18 4.50
CA ASN A 157 16.21 -12.99 4.26
C ASN A 157 15.64 -14.21 3.53
N SER A 158 14.46 -14.65 3.94
CA SER A 158 13.71 -15.71 3.24
C SER A 158 12.65 -15.12 2.31
N PRO A 159 12.41 -15.73 1.13
CA PRO A 159 11.27 -15.33 0.30
C PRO A 159 9.91 -15.63 0.92
N LEU A 160 9.84 -16.52 1.92
CA LEU A 160 8.61 -16.76 2.68
C LEU A 160 8.25 -15.58 3.60
N GLU A 161 9.25 -14.82 4.06
CA GLU A 161 9.12 -13.87 5.17
C GLU A 161 9.63 -12.47 4.78
N LEU A 162 9.54 -12.13 3.49
CA LEU A 162 9.98 -10.84 2.98
C LEU A 162 9.14 -9.67 3.54
N PHE A 163 7.87 -9.90 3.85
CA PHE A 163 7.09 -9.07 4.75
C PHE A 163 7.20 -9.66 6.17
N TYR A 164 8.05 -9.06 7.00
CA TYR A 164 8.43 -9.61 8.30
C TYR A 164 7.38 -9.36 9.39
N ALA A 165 6.38 -10.23 9.48
CA ALA A 165 5.29 -10.11 10.43
C ALA A 165 5.02 -11.42 11.17
N ASN A 166 4.49 -11.31 12.38
CA ASN A 166 4.01 -12.47 13.14
C ASN A 166 2.73 -13.01 12.46
N PRO A 167 2.52 -14.34 12.30
CA PRO A 167 1.28 -14.88 11.73
C PRO A 167 -0.02 -14.35 12.37
N ASP A 168 0.02 -14.02 13.67
CA ASP A 168 -1.13 -13.49 14.42
C ASP A 168 -1.29 -11.97 14.29
N SER A 169 -0.39 -11.29 13.57
CA SER A 169 -0.39 -9.83 13.39
C SER A 169 -0.07 -9.45 11.95
N ILE A 170 -0.91 -8.62 11.34
CA ILE A 170 -0.61 -8.06 10.02
C ILE A 170 0.46 -6.95 10.05
N LEU A 171 0.94 -6.59 11.25
CA LEU A 171 1.97 -5.58 11.43
C LEU A 171 3.37 -6.20 11.42
N PRO A 172 4.34 -5.54 10.77
CA PRO A 172 5.73 -5.92 10.93
C PRO A 172 6.19 -5.85 12.39
N GLN A 173 6.91 -6.87 12.85
CA GLN A 173 7.35 -7.02 14.25
C GLN A 173 8.85 -7.30 14.36
N GLU A 174 9.67 -6.32 13.94
CA GLU A 174 11.13 -6.52 13.82
C GLU A 174 11.85 -6.76 15.17
N SER A 175 11.31 -6.29 16.31
CA SER A 175 11.93 -6.48 17.63
C SER A 175 11.25 -7.54 18.50
N THR A 176 10.04 -7.98 18.14
CA THR A 176 9.17 -8.85 18.99
C THR A 176 8.79 -10.17 18.33
N TYR A 177 9.47 -10.52 17.24
CA TYR A 177 9.32 -11.81 16.57
C TYR A 177 10.68 -12.25 16.02
N VAL A 178 11.05 -13.52 16.20
CA VAL A 178 12.32 -14.06 15.69
C VAL A 178 12.07 -15.15 14.66
N ILE A 179 12.54 -14.93 13.44
CA ILE A 179 12.61 -15.99 12.43
C ILE A 179 14.05 -16.48 12.35
N ALA A 180 14.22 -17.80 12.40
CA ALA A 180 15.54 -18.40 12.33
C ALA A 180 15.55 -19.67 11.49
N TYR A 181 16.70 -19.96 10.91
CA TYR A 181 16.91 -21.04 9.97
C TYR A 181 18.01 -21.97 10.49
N MET A 182 17.72 -23.27 10.46
CA MET A 182 18.54 -24.34 11.02
C MET A 182 18.59 -25.50 10.03
N ASP A 183 19.53 -26.42 10.22
CA ASP A 183 19.47 -27.70 9.52
C ASP A 183 18.22 -28.48 9.98
N ALA A 184 17.49 -29.07 9.03
CA ALA A 184 16.21 -29.73 9.32
C ALA A 184 16.35 -30.94 10.27
N GLU A 185 17.44 -31.69 10.20
CA GLU A 185 17.73 -32.80 11.11
C GLU A 185 18.02 -32.27 12.52
N VAL A 186 18.81 -31.19 12.61
CA VAL A 186 19.13 -30.54 13.88
C VAL A 186 17.86 -29.98 14.55
N LEU A 187 16.98 -29.31 13.80
CA LEU A 187 15.72 -28.78 14.34
C LEU A 187 14.79 -29.90 14.83
N ALA A 188 14.72 -31.01 14.11
CA ALA A 188 13.92 -32.16 14.50
C ALA A 188 14.43 -32.77 15.82
N GLU A 189 15.74 -33.05 15.91
CA GLU A 189 16.35 -33.58 17.14
C GLU A 189 16.20 -32.60 18.31
N THR A 190 16.38 -31.30 18.06
CA THR A 190 16.25 -30.23 19.05
C THR A 190 14.84 -30.18 19.62
N SER A 191 13.81 -30.38 18.80
CA SER A 191 12.40 -30.35 19.22
C SER A 191 11.90 -31.64 19.86
N GLY A 192 12.73 -32.68 19.93
CA GLY A 192 12.37 -34.01 20.45
C GLY A 192 11.74 -34.95 19.43
N ASN A 193 11.72 -34.55 18.15
CA ASN A 193 11.23 -35.36 17.03
C ASN A 193 12.32 -36.28 16.47
N ASP A 194 11.94 -37.24 15.61
CA ASP A 194 12.91 -38.05 14.87
C ASP A 194 13.67 -37.18 13.86
N ALA A 195 14.96 -37.46 13.64
CA ALA A 195 15.85 -36.76 12.69
C ALA A 195 15.22 -36.51 11.30
N LEU A 196 14.39 -37.46 10.82
CA LEU A 196 13.74 -37.40 9.51
C LEU A 196 12.34 -36.80 9.56
N SER A 197 11.94 -36.14 10.64
CA SER A 197 10.63 -35.51 10.78
C SER A 197 10.50 -34.23 9.94
N ARG A 198 9.43 -34.10 9.17
CA ARG A 198 9.12 -32.98 8.27
C ARG A 198 7.63 -32.68 8.31
N ASN A 199 7.22 -31.48 7.95
CA ASN A 199 5.80 -31.13 7.86
C ASN A 199 5.47 -30.24 6.67
N THR A 200 6.46 -29.78 5.91
CA THR A 200 6.21 -28.92 4.74
C THR A 200 7.01 -29.42 3.54
N LEU A 201 6.40 -29.37 2.37
CA LEU A 201 6.99 -29.68 1.07
C LEU A 201 6.92 -28.45 0.18
N ASN A 202 8.08 -27.91 -0.18
CA ASN A 202 8.21 -26.72 -1.03
C ASN A 202 8.50 -27.16 -2.47
N ILE A 203 7.70 -26.69 -3.42
CA ILE A 203 7.73 -27.15 -4.81
C ILE A 203 7.85 -25.96 -5.76
N ASP A 204 8.82 -26.05 -6.67
CA ASP A 204 9.06 -25.12 -7.78
C ASP A 204 8.62 -25.78 -9.09
N LEU A 205 7.67 -25.17 -9.79
CA LEU A 205 7.02 -25.73 -10.97
C LEU A 205 7.61 -25.15 -12.26
N PRO A 206 7.58 -25.90 -13.37
CA PRO A 206 8.11 -25.42 -14.64
C PRO A 206 7.29 -24.24 -15.18
N GLY A 207 7.92 -23.07 -15.30
CA GLY A 207 7.31 -21.90 -15.94
C GLY A 207 6.42 -21.04 -15.04
N THR A 208 6.40 -21.31 -13.73
CA THR A 208 5.78 -20.45 -12.69
C THR A 208 4.31 -20.12 -12.99
N PRO A 209 3.39 -21.11 -12.99
CA PRO A 209 1.98 -20.93 -13.35
C PRO A 209 1.30 -19.77 -12.63
N GLU A 210 0.24 -19.22 -13.22
CA GLU A 210 -0.60 -18.23 -12.53
C GLU A 210 -1.36 -18.90 -11.38
N PHE A 211 -1.63 -18.15 -10.32
CA PHE A 211 -2.38 -18.55 -9.13
C PHE A 211 -3.60 -17.64 -8.98
N ASP A 212 -4.59 -18.07 -8.19
CA ASP A 212 -5.82 -17.31 -7.96
C ASP A 212 -5.52 -16.03 -7.18
N LEU A 213 -5.82 -14.87 -7.76
CA LEU A 213 -5.49 -13.60 -7.11
C LEU A 213 -6.55 -13.28 -6.07
N SER A 214 -6.13 -12.73 -4.92
CA SER A 214 -7.09 -12.38 -3.88
C SER A 214 -8.05 -11.27 -4.37
N ASN A 215 -7.58 -10.31 -5.17
CA ASN A 215 -8.31 -9.09 -5.50
C ASN A 215 -9.16 -9.14 -6.78
N THR A 216 -9.50 -10.33 -7.26
CA THR A 216 -10.28 -10.57 -8.50
C THR A 216 -11.43 -11.55 -8.28
N GLU A 217 -12.48 -11.41 -9.09
CA GLU A 217 -13.61 -12.37 -9.15
C GLU A 217 -13.31 -13.55 -10.10
N GLU A 218 -12.36 -13.40 -11.02
CA GLU A 218 -11.99 -14.43 -11.98
C GLU A 218 -11.14 -15.49 -11.26
N ILE A 219 -11.48 -16.78 -11.43
CA ILE A 219 -10.66 -17.87 -10.88
C ILE A 219 -9.41 -17.99 -11.75
N GLU A 220 -8.32 -17.37 -11.33
CA GLU A 220 -7.02 -17.52 -11.98
C GLU A 220 -6.35 -18.83 -11.53
N GLY A 221 -5.41 -19.35 -12.32
CA GLY A 221 -4.63 -20.53 -11.89
C GLY A 221 -5.35 -21.88 -11.89
N LEU A 222 -6.35 -22.10 -12.75
CA LEU A 222 -7.01 -23.41 -12.92
C LEU A 222 -6.04 -24.60 -13.14
N GLU A 223 -4.91 -24.35 -13.80
CA GLU A 223 -3.85 -25.36 -13.98
C GLU A 223 -3.15 -25.69 -12.65
N LEU A 224 -2.93 -24.68 -11.81
CA LEU A 224 -2.36 -24.83 -10.49
C LEU A 224 -3.32 -25.57 -9.56
N GLN A 225 -4.63 -25.27 -9.61
CA GLN A 225 -5.67 -25.99 -8.85
C GLN A 225 -5.62 -27.50 -9.09
N GLN A 226 -5.57 -27.93 -10.36
CA GLN A 226 -5.49 -29.37 -10.68
C GLN A 226 -4.23 -30.03 -10.10
N THR A 227 -3.14 -29.28 -10.05
CA THR A 227 -1.87 -29.74 -9.48
C THR A 227 -1.98 -29.84 -7.95
N LYS A 228 -2.65 -28.88 -7.29
CA LYS A 228 -2.93 -28.90 -5.86
C LYS A 228 -3.79 -30.11 -5.48
N ASP A 229 -4.92 -30.32 -6.15
CA ASP A 229 -5.81 -31.46 -5.89
C ASP A 229 -5.06 -32.80 -6.04
N THR A 230 -4.19 -32.90 -7.05
CA THR A 230 -3.36 -34.10 -7.28
C THR A 230 -2.35 -34.30 -6.15
N LEU A 231 -1.76 -33.21 -5.65
CA LEU A 231 -0.77 -33.24 -4.59
C LEU A 231 -1.40 -33.58 -3.24
N GLU A 232 -2.55 -32.99 -2.91
CA GLU A 232 -3.36 -33.31 -1.72
C GLU A 232 -3.78 -34.78 -1.73
N GLN A 233 -4.27 -35.28 -2.87
CA GLN A 233 -4.59 -36.71 -2.99
C GLN A 233 -3.35 -37.60 -2.77
N ALA A 234 -2.20 -37.23 -3.33
CA ALA A 234 -0.96 -38.00 -3.17
C ALA A 234 -0.46 -37.99 -1.73
N MET A 235 -0.60 -36.86 -1.03
CA MET A 235 -0.30 -36.73 0.39
C MET A 235 -1.19 -37.64 1.24
N ASN A 236 -2.50 -37.63 0.99
CA ASN A 236 -3.44 -38.48 1.70
C ASN A 236 -3.18 -39.99 1.45
N GLU A 237 -2.80 -40.35 0.22
CA GLU A 237 -2.40 -41.74 -0.11
C GLU A 237 -1.12 -42.19 0.62
N SER A 238 -0.27 -41.25 1.02
CA SER A 238 0.98 -41.49 1.74
C SER A 238 0.85 -41.40 3.27
N GLU A 239 -0.38 -41.28 3.78
CA GLU A 239 -0.67 -41.06 5.21
C GLU A 239 -0.08 -39.74 5.75
N ALA A 240 0.17 -38.76 4.89
CA ALA A 240 0.68 -37.43 5.25
C ALA A 240 -0.39 -36.37 4.96
N ASP A 241 -1.58 -36.55 5.53
CA ASP A 241 -2.74 -35.67 5.29
C ASP A 241 -2.38 -34.20 5.57
N GLY A 242 -2.83 -33.30 4.69
CA GLY A 242 -2.45 -31.90 4.73
C GLY A 242 -3.17 -31.04 3.71
N TYR A 243 -2.74 -29.78 3.62
CA TYR A 243 -3.28 -28.80 2.70
C TYR A 243 -2.18 -28.22 1.81
N VAL A 244 -2.57 -27.76 0.62
CA VAL A 244 -1.63 -27.13 -0.32
C VAL A 244 -1.96 -25.65 -0.46
N LEU A 245 -0.98 -24.80 -0.21
CA LEU A 245 -1.02 -23.38 -0.50
C LEU A 245 -0.24 -23.06 -1.78
N ASP A 246 -0.66 -22.02 -2.47
CA ASP A 246 0.08 -21.43 -3.58
C ASP A 246 0.84 -20.18 -3.11
N ARG A 247 1.51 -19.52 -4.06
CA ARG A 247 2.28 -18.28 -3.81
C ARG A 247 1.45 -17.08 -3.31
N GLY A 248 0.12 -17.19 -3.22
CA GLY A 248 -0.78 -16.19 -2.65
C GLY A 248 -0.77 -16.11 -1.12
N GLN A 249 0.25 -16.67 -0.44
CA GLN A 249 0.45 -16.49 0.98
C GLN A 249 0.63 -15.01 1.36
N LEU A 250 0.27 -14.67 2.60
CA LEU A 250 0.17 -13.30 3.11
C LEU A 250 1.36 -12.41 2.71
N SER A 251 2.59 -12.88 2.96
CA SER A 251 3.82 -12.11 2.69
C SER A 251 3.98 -11.73 1.21
N ALA A 252 3.91 -12.73 0.31
CA ALA A 252 4.05 -12.49 -1.13
C ALA A 252 2.84 -11.75 -1.73
N GLU A 253 1.63 -12.02 -1.22
CA GLU A 253 0.41 -11.40 -1.70
C GLU A 253 0.33 -9.92 -1.31
N LEU A 254 0.74 -9.53 -0.10
CA LEU A 254 0.81 -8.13 0.31
C LEU A 254 1.79 -7.33 -0.57
N LEU A 255 2.97 -7.89 -0.85
CA LEU A 255 3.96 -7.24 -1.72
C LEU A 255 3.49 -7.17 -3.18
N ARG A 256 2.74 -8.18 -3.65
CA ARG A 256 2.09 -8.14 -4.97
C ARG A 256 1.01 -7.05 -5.02
N LEU A 257 0.17 -6.94 -4.00
CA LEU A 257 -0.88 -5.91 -3.91
C LEU A 257 -0.27 -4.51 -3.87
N ASP A 258 0.84 -4.32 -3.16
CA ASP A 258 1.60 -3.07 -3.16
C ASP A 258 2.10 -2.72 -4.58
N LYS A 259 2.80 -3.67 -5.21
CA LYS A 259 3.28 -3.57 -6.60
C LYS A 259 2.16 -3.20 -7.58
N ASP A 260 1.06 -3.94 -7.55
CA ASP A 260 -0.09 -3.76 -8.46
C ASP A 260 -0.74 -2.38 -8.24
N SER A 261 -0.93 -1.98 -6.99
CA SER A 261 -1.51 -0.69 -6.61
C SER A 261 -0.65 0.49 -7.08
N LEU A 262 0.67 0.41 -6.93
CA LEU A 262 1.61 1.40 -7.44
C LEU A 262 1.55 1.49 -8.97
N SER A 263 1.59 0.34 -9.66
CA SER A 263 1.59 0.28 -11.13
C SER A 263 0.33 0.92 -11.75
N LYS A 264 -0.84 0.73 -11.11
CA LYS A 264 -2.14 1.24 -11.57
C LYS A 264 -2.36 2.72 -11.22
N SER A 265 -1.90 3.16 -10.05
CA SER A 265 -2.15 4.52 -9.55
C SER A 265 -1.23 5.59 -10.17
N ILE A 266 0.02 5.26 -10.45
CA ILE A 266 1.02 6.21 -10.96
C ILE A 266 0.60 6.86 -12.29
N PRO A 267 0.18 6.14 -13.34
CA PRO A 267 -0.24 6.76 -14.60
C PRO A 267 -1.36 7.79 -14.44
N PHE A 268 -2.28 7.56 -13.50
CA PHE A 268 -3.38 8.48 -13.21
C PHE A 268 -2.87 9.78 -12.56
N ILE A 269 -2.02 9.67 -11.53
CA ILE A 269 -1.39 10.82 -10.87
C ILE A 269 -0.57 11.62 -11.89
N LEU A 270 0.20 10.95 -12.75
CA LEU A 270 0.99 11.62 -13.80
C LEU A 270 0.14 12.29 -14.87
N GLY A 271 -0.94 11.64 -15.30
CA GLY A 271 -1.91 12.23 -16.20
C GLY A 271 -2.46 13.55 -15.64
N ILE A 272 -2.81 13.55 -14.35
CA ILE A 272 -3.24 14.74 -13.62
C ILE A 272 -2.16 15.83 -13.60
N LEU A 273 -0.93 15.50 -13.19
CA LEU A 273 0.17 16.46 -13.06
C LEU A 273 0.52 17.12 -14.41
N LEU A 274 0.61 16.32 -15.46
CA LEU A 274 0.89 16.81 -16.81
C LEU A 274 -0.28 17.60 -17.39
N PHE A 275 -1.52 17.23 -17.09
CA PHE A 275 -2.71 17.97 -17.47
C PHE A 275 -2.73 19.37 -16.84
N ILE A 276 -2.40 19.49 -15.54
CA ILE A 276 -2.24 20.78 -14.85
C ILE A 276 -1.18 21.64 -15.56
N SER A 277 -0.01 21.07 -15.82
CA SER A 277 1.09 21.75 -16.51
C SER A 277 0.68 22.24 -17.90
N GLY A 278 -0.02 21.41 -18.68
CA GLY A 278 -0.57 21.77 -19.98
C GLY A 278 -1.58 22.92 -19.90
N LEU A 279 -2.51 22.86 -18.95
CA LEU A 279 -3.51 23.92 -18.74
C LEU A 279 -2.85 25.26 -18.42
N VAL A 280 -1.86 25.23 -17.51
CA VAL A 280 -1.11 26.44 -17.12
C VAL A 280 -0.38 27.03 -18.31
N ILE A 281 0.21 26.20 -19.19
CA ILE A 281 0.82 26.65 -20.45
C ILE A 281 -0.21 27.25 -21.39
N ALA A 282 -1.39 26.64 -21.55
CA ALA A 282 -2.42 27.17 -22.43
C ALA A 282 -2.89 28.56 -22.00
N VAL A 283 -3.16 28.74 -20.70
CA VAL A 283 -3.55 30.04 -20.11
C VAL A 283 -2.43 31.06 -20.25
N SER A 284 -1.20 30.61 -20.03
CA SER A 284 0.00 31.40 -20.27
C SER A 284 0.11 31.86 -21.72
N LEU A 285 0.01 30.95 -22.69
CA LEU A 285 0.19 31.26 -24.10
C LEU A 285 -0.90 32.19 -24.61
N ASP A 286 -2.18 31.99 -24.24
CA ASP A 286 -3.27 32.92 -24.56
C ASP A 286 -2.94 34.34 -24.09
N ARG A 287 -2.30 34.44 -22.91
CA ARG A 287 -1.90 35.73 -22.39
C ARG A 287 -0.74 36.37 -23.16
N LEU A 288 0.27 35.58 -23.55
CA LEU A 288 1.37 36.06 -24.38
C LEU A 288 0.83 36.64 -25.71
N ILE A 289 -0.01 35.87 -26.39
CA ILE A 289 -0.66 36.25 -27.66
C ILE A 289 -1.43 37.56 -27.54
N ARG A 290 -2.19 37.75 -26.46
CA ARG A 290 -2.93 39.00 -26.23
C ARG A 290 -2.00 40.21 -26.08
N THR A 291 -0.91 40.01 -25.35
CA THR A 291 0.07 41.07 -25.09
C THR A 291 0.78 41.49 -26.38
N GLN A 292 1.01 40.52 -27.26
CA GLN A 292 1.66 40.71 -28.57
C GLN A 292 0.66 40.87 -29.73
N SER A 293 -0.63 41.05 -29.45
CA SER A 293 -1.68 41.07 -30.49
C SER A 293 -1.45 42.14 -31.55
N ARG A 294 -0.93 43.31 -31.17
CA ARG A 294 -0.55 44.38 -32.10
C ARG A 294 0.63 43.99 -32.97
N GLU A 295 1.63 43.30 -32.42
CA GLU A 295 2.80 42.80 -33.15
C GLU A 295 2.38 41.73 -34.16
N ILE A 296 1.48 40.81 -33.77
CA ILE A 296 0.87 39.82 -34.66
C ILE A 296 0.12 40.51 -35.80
N ALA A 297 -0.69 41.52 -35.49
CA ALA A 297 -1.43 42.28 -36.49
C ALA A 297 -0.49 42.95 -37.50
N VAL A 298 0.60 43.56 -37.03
CA VAL A 298 1.62 44.17 -37.90
C VAL A 298 2.27 43.12 -38.81
N LEU A 299 2.71 41.98 -38.26
CA LEU A 299 3.29 40.89 -39.05
C LEU A 299 2.32 40.38 -40.13
N ARG A 300 1.04 40.21 -39.78
CA ARG A 300 -0.03 39.79 -40.70
C ARG A 300 -0.32 40.83 -41.78
N THR A 301 -0.19 42.14 -41.48
CA THR A 301 -0.33 43.21 -42.48
C THR A 301 0.86 43.31 -43.44
N ILE A 302 2.06 42.93 -42.99
CA ILE A 302 3.28 42.93 -43.81
C ILE A 302 3.34 41.69 -44.74
N GLY A 303 2.49 40.68 -44.50
CA GLY A 303 2.33 39.52 -45.37
C GLY A 303 2.66 38.17 -44.74
N ALA A 304 2.90 38.10 -43.42
CA ALA A 304 3.12 36.81 -42.75
C ALA A 304 1.90 35.88 -42.89
N SER A 305 2.14 34.62 -43.27
CA SER A 305 1.06 33.65 -43.42
C SER A 305 0.48 33.27 -42.05
N THR A 306 -0.74 32.72 -42.04
CA THR A 306 -1.32 32.16 -40.80
C THR A 306 -0.47 31.03 -40.24
N GLY A 307 0.20 30.26 -41.11
CA GLY A 307 1.10 29.18 -40.74
C GLY A 307 2.34 29.68 -40.01
N ASP A 308 2.97 30.75 -40.51
CA ASP A 308 4.19 31.33 -39.91
C ASP A 308 3.92 31.84 -38.49
N VAL A 309 2.78 32.52 -38.30
CA VAL A 309 2.34 32.98 -36.98
C VAL A 309 2.03 31.80 -36.07
N MET A 310 1.31 30.79 -36.56
CA MET A 310 0.97 29.61 -35.77
C MET A 310 2.22 28.87 -35.29
N LEU A 311 3.17 28.61 -36.20
CA LEU A 311 4.43 27.92 -35.88
C LEU A 311 5.25 28.68 -34.84
N GLY A 312 5.36 30.01 -34.98
CA GLY A 312 6.08 30.85 -34.02
C GLY A 312 5.54 30.73 -32.58
N TYR A 313 4.21 30.68 -32.41
CA TYR A 313 3.61 30.52 -31.08
C TYR A 313 3.57 29.07 -30.60
N LEU A 314 3.60 28.09 -31.51
CA LEU A 314 3.65 26.67 -31.18
C LEU A 314 5.04 26.21 -30.69
N LEU A 315 6.10 26.94 -31.05
CA LEU A 315 7.44 26.74 -30.51
C LEU A 315 7.58 27.20 -29.05
N VAL A 316 6.69 28.06 -28.55
CA VAL A 316 6.76 28.59 -27.18
C VAL A 316 6.56 27.49 -26.12
N PRO A 317 5.52 26.63 -26.18
CA PRO A 317 5.40 25.48 -25.29
C PRO A 317 6.65 24.59 -25.27
N ILE A 318 7.25 24.32 -26.44
CA ILE A 318 8.46 23.49 -26.53
C ILE A 318 9.64 24.20 -25.87
N ALA A 319 9.83 25.50 -26.14
CA ALA A 319 10.91 26.29 -25.56
C ALA A 319 10.81 26.44 -24.03
N LEU A 320 9.60 26.35 -23.47
CA LEU A 320 9.36 26.33 -22.02
C LEU A 320 9.41 24.90 -21.44
N GLY A 321 8.95 23.92 -22.21
CA GLY A 321 8.91 22.51 -21.84
C GLY A 321 10.29 21.90 -21.74
N VAL A 322 11.19 22.17 -22.69
CA VAL A 322 12.54 21.59 -22.71
C VAL A 322 13.33 21.93 -21.43
N PRO A 323 13.46 23.19 -20.99
CA PRO A 323 14.11 23.49 -19.71
C PRO A 323 13.39 22.87 -18.51
N GLY A 324 12.05 22.82 -18.54
CA GLY A 324 11.25 22.22 -17.48
C GLY A 324 11.55 20.73 -17.32
N VAL A 325 11.52 20.00 -18.44
CA VAL A 325 11.86 18.58 -18.53
C VAL A 325 13.30 18.34 -18.11
N LEU A 326 14.27 19.10 -18.61
CA LEU A 326 15.69 18.93 -18.23
C LEU A 326 15.92 19.10 -16.73
N LEU A 327 15.29 20.11 -16.11
CA LEU A 327 15.35 20.29 -14.66
C LEU A 327 14.62 19.17 -13.91
N GLY A 328 13.49 18.70 -14.43
CA GLY A 328 12.75 17.56 -13.85
C GLY A 328 13.56 16.27 -13.88
N ILE A 329 14.25 15.98 -14.99
CA ILE A 329 15.17 14.85 -15.14
C ILE A 329 16.34 15.00 -14.15
N LEU A 330 16.95 16.18 -14.09
CA LEU A 330 18.09 16.42 -13.19
C LEU A 330 17.72 16.18 -11.73
N LEU A 331 16.53 16.61 -11.30
CA LEU A 331 16.02 16.36 -9.96
C LEU A 331 15.61 14.89 -9.76
N GLY A 332 15.01 14.27 -10.78
CA GLY A 332 14.48 12.90 -10.69
C GLY A 332 15.58 11.84 -10.57
N ILE A 333 16.67 12.01 -11.32
CA ILE A 333 17.85 11.11 -11.30
C ILE A 333 18.85 11.52 -10.20
N SER A 334 18.63 12.67 -9.53
CA SER A 334 19.52 13.07 -8.45
C SER A 334 19.53 12.05 -7.32
N SER A 335 20.57 12.09 -6.48
CA SER A 335 20.65 11.27 -5.26
C SER A 335 19.47 11.47 -4.31
N TYR A 336 18.73 12.57 -4.44
CA TYR A 336 17.54 12.91 -3.64
C TYR A 336 16.22 12.65 -4.41
N GLY A 337 16.29 12.05 -5.60
CA GLY A 337 15.14 11.72 -6.43
C GLY A 337 14.73 10.27 -6.26
N SER A 338 14.71 9.54 -7.37
CA SER A 338 14.22 8.16 -7.48
C SER A 338 14.93 7.19 -6.53
N SER A 339 16.26 7.25 -6.45
CA SER A 339 17.04 6.36 -5.59
C SER A 339 16.78 6.59 -4.11
N ALA A 340 16.71 7.84 -3.65
CA ALA A 340 16.39 8.15 -2.26
C ALA A 340 14.97 7.74 -1.88
N PHE A 341 14.00 8.00 -2.76
CA PHE A 341 12.62 7.60 -2.52
C PHE A 341 12.49 6.07 -2.44
N THR A 342 13.12 5.36 -3.37
CA THR A 342 13.09 3.88 -3.38
C THR A 342 13.78 3.29 -2.16
N ALA A 343 14.98 3.77 -1.81
CA ALA A 343 15.71 3.29 -0.64
C ALA A 343 14.93 3.57 0.66
N TYR A 344 14.32 4.74 0.78
CA TYR A 344 13.50 5.09 1.95
C TYR A 344 12.26 4.19 2.04
N TYR A 345 11.55 3.99 0.93
CA TYR A 345 10.33 3.18 0.89
C TYR A 345 10.60 1.73 1.30
N PHE A 346 11.65 1.13 0.76
CA PHE A 346 11.99 -0.25 1.11
C PHE A 346 12.62 -0.39 2.49
N SER A 347 13.35 0.62 2.96
CA SER A 347 13.80 0.67 4.36
C SER A 347 12.63 0.66 5.34
N PHE A 348 11.49 1.25 4.97
CA PHE A 348 10.26 1.20 5.77
C PHE A 348 9.62 -0.20 5.75
N LEU A 349 9.75 -0.94 4.65
CA LEU A 349 9.26 -2.32 4.56
C LEU A 349 10.25 -3.36 5.12
N GLY A 350 11.41 -2.94 5.61
CA GLY A 350 12.48 -3.85 6.06
C GLY A 350 13.26 -4.56 4.94
N ILE A 351 12.87 -4.34 3.68
CA ILE A 351 13.38 -5.13 2.54
C ILE A 351 14.76 -4.63 2.09
N PRO A 352 15.79 -5.50 2.04
CA PRO A 352 17.14 -5.12 1.62
C PRO A 352 17.19 -4.78 0.14
N VAL A 353 17.39 -3.49 -0.20
CA VAL A 353 17.54 -3.08 -1.60
C VAL A 353 18.98 -3.20 -2.07
N VAL A 354 19.23 -4.18 -2.93
CA VAL A 354 20.58 -4.45 -3.47
C VAL A 354 20.94 -3.49 -4.62
N SER A 355 19.97 -2.94 -5.36
CA SER A 355 20.26 -1.94 -6.40
C SER A 355 19.06 -1.08 -6.82
N THR A 356 19.27 0.23 -7.00
CA THR A 356 18.30 1.12 -7.66
C THR A 356 18.77 1.43 -9.08
N HIS A 357 17.88 1.25 -10.05
CA HIS A 357 18.18 1.49 -11.46
C HIS A 357 17.45 2.72 -11.99
N HIS A 358 18.12 3.41 -12.91
CA HIS A 358 17.51 4.47 -13.71
C HIS A 358 17.17 3.95 -15.10
N TYR A 359 15.97 4.25 -15.57
CA TYR A 359 15.38 3.64 -16.74
C TYR A 359 15.24 4.67 -17.86
N ALA A 360 16.11 4.58 -18.86
CA ALA A 360 16.15 5.53 -19.98
C ALA A 360 14.83 5.59 -20.76
N ASP A 361 14.10 4.48 -20.84
CA ASP A 361 12.78 4.38 -21.46
C ASP A 361 11.68 5.05 -20.61
N ILE A 362 11.71 4.92 -19.28
CA ILE A 362 10.80 5.65 -18.38
C ILE A 362 11.06 7.16 -18.49
N ILE A 363 12.32 7.57 -18.36
CA ILE A 363 12.74 8.97 -18.48
C ILE A 363 12.30 9.53 -19.85
N ALA A 364 12.51 8.78 -20.93
CA ALA A 364 12.08 9.17 -22.27
C ALA A 364 10.56 9.27 -22.37
N THR A 365 9.82 8.29 -21.86
CA THR A 365 8.34 8.25 -21.92
C THR A 365 7.72 9.43 -21.19
N ILE A 366 8.18 9.73 -19.97
CA ILE A 366 7.69 10.87 -19.18
C ILE A 366 8.08 12.19 -19.86
N SER A 367 9.32 12.31 -20.33
CA SER A 367 9.82 13.51 -20.99
C SER A 367 9.06 13.80 -22.29
N LEU A 368 8.86 12.79 -23.12
CA LEU A 368 8.12 12.91 -24.38
C LEU A 368 6.63 13.17 -24.11
N SER A 369 6.03 12.52 -23.12
CA SER A 369 4.65 12.77 -22.71
C SER A 369 4.45 14.21 -22.21
N ALA A 370 5.37 14.72 -21.39
CA ALA A 370 5.36 16.10 -20.94
C ALA A 370 5.47 17.07 -22.12
N LEU A 371 6.44 16.89 -23.03
CA LEU A 371 6.58 17.73 -24.22
C LEU A 371 5.34 17.64 -25.13
N PHE A 372 4.78 16.45 -25.30
CA PHE A 372 3.61 16.21 -26.13
C PHE A 372 2.37 16.89 -25.55
N ILE A 373 2.09 16.73 -24.26
CA ILE A 373 0.94 17.33 -23.59
C ILE A 373 1.08 18.85 -23.59
N THR A 374 2.24 19.38 -23.25
CA THR A 374 2.48 20.84 -23.25
C THR A 374 2.32 21.44 -24.65
N PHE A 375 2.78 20.74 -25.69
CA PHE A 375 2.54 21.10 -27.08
C PHE A 375 1.05 21.06 -27.44
N LEU A 376 0.33 19.99 -27.10
CA LEU A 376 -1.09 19.79 -27.40
C LEU A 376 -1.94 20.92 -26.81
N PHE A 377 -1.68 21.31 -25.57
CA PHE A 377 -2.34 22.44 -24.92
C PHE A 377 -1.99 23.79 -25.56
N GLY A 378 -0.80 23.90 -26.17
CA GLY A 378 -0.36 25.07 -26.93
C GLY A 378 -1.06 25.26 -28.28
N ILE A 379 -1.61 24.20 -28.89
CA ILE A 379 -2.26 24.24 -30.21
C ILE A 379 -3.42 25.22 -30.23
N ARG A 380 -4.34 25.12 -29.25
CA ARG A 380 -5.57 25.93 -29.24
C ARG A 380 -5.26 27.44 -29.14
N PRO A 381 -4.41 27.93 -28.23
CA PRO A 381 -3.99 29.33 -28.22
C PRO A 381 -3.26 29.74 -29.50
N ALA A 382 -2.30 28.94 -30.00
CA ALA A 382 -1.54 29.28 -31.22
C ALA A 382 -2.45 29.41 -32.46
N TRP A 383 -3.43 28.51 -32.60
CA TRP A 383 -4.41 28.57 -33.67
C TRP A 383 -5.29 29.82 -33.58
N ARG A 384 -5.68 30.24 -32.37
CA ARG A 384 -6.37 31.52 -32.17
C ARG A 384 -5.51 32.71 -32.56
N ALA A 385 -4.21 32.70 -32.25
CA ALA A 385 -3.27 33.76 -32.64
C ALA A 385 -3.22 33.96 -34.15
N ALA A 386 -3.11 32.84 -34.90
CA ALA A 386 -3.07 32.85 -36.36
C ALA A 386 -4.34 33.41 -37.00
N ARG A 387 -5.49 33.28 -36.33
CA ARG A 387 -6.80 33.76 -36.80
C ARG A 387 -7.13 35.20 -36.37
N LEU A 388 -6.23 35.89 -35.66
CA LEU A 388 -6.44 37.29 -35.31
C LEU A 388 -6.49 38.16 -36.58
N GLN A 389 -7.57 38.93 -36.74
CA GLN A 389 -7.73 39.87 -37.84
C GLN A 389 -7.05 41.20 -37.47
N PRO A 390 -6.14 41.73 -38.32
CA PRO A 390 -5.46 43.00 -38.02
C PRO A 390 -6.42 44.17 -37.84
N LEU A 391 -7.55 44.16 -38.56
CA LEU A 391 -8.57 45.20 -38.51
C LEU A 391 -9.26 45.29 -37.14
N ASP A 392 -9.47 44.17 -36.46
CA ASP A 392 -10.12 44.13 -35.14
C ASP A 392 -9.23 44.66 -34.01
N ILE A 393 -7.91 44.58 -34.19
CA ILE A 393 -6.91 44.97 -33.19
C ILE A 393 -6.49 46.43 -33.39
N LEU A 394 -6.39 46.87 -34.65
CA LEU A 394 -6.00 48.24 -35.02
C LEU A 394 -7.20 49.19 -35.12
N GLY A 395 -8.40 48.67 -35.37
CA GLY A 395 -9.66 49.41 -35.25
C GLY A 395 -10.15 49.46 -33.81
N GLN A 396 -10.95 50.47 -33.46
CA GLN A 396 -11.59 50.58 -32.15
C GLN A 396 -12.47 49.34 -31.91
N GLY A 397 -11.95 48.37 -31.16
CA GLY A 397 -12.58 47.07 -30.95
C GLY A 397 -13.97 47.20 -30.33
N SER A 398 -14.94 46.52 -30.93
CA SER A 398 -16.33 46.51 -30.47
C SER A 398 -16.43 46.04 -29.02
N GLU A 399 -17.01 46.87 -28.16
CA GLU A 399 -17.29 46.51 -26.77
C GLU A 399 -18.25 45.32 -26.72
N LYS A 400 -17.81 44.19 -26.15
CA LYS A 400 -18.73 43.08 -25.84
C LYS A 400 -19.75 43.56 -24.80
N ARG A 401 -21.03 43.46 -25.13
CA ARG A 401 -22.13 43.85 -24.24
C ARG A 401 -21.99 43.16 -22.87
N PRO A 402 -22.16 43.88 -21.75
CA PRO A 402 -22.07 43.29 -20.42
C PRO A 402 -23.16 42.24 -20.20
N ASN A 403 -22.80 41.15 -19.51
CA ASN A 403 -23.74 40.07 -19.19
C ASN A 403 -24.81 40.57 -18.20
N ARG A 404 -26.08 40.55 -18.61
CA ARG A 404 -27.23 41.10 -17.85
C ARG A 404 -27.41 40.46 -16.47
N ILE A 405 -27.13 39.16 -16.34
CA ILE A 405 -27.25 38.42 -15.08
C ILE A 405 -26.18 38.91 -14.10
N LEU A 406 -24.94 38.98 -14.57
CA LEU A 406 -23.80 39.42 -13.77
C LEU A 406 -23.97 40.86 -13.30
N THR A 407 -24.47 41.76 -14.16
CA THR A 407 -24.74 43.16 -13.78
C THR A 407 -25.80 43.30 -12.69
N LYS A 408 -26.81 42.42 -12.69
CA LYS A 408 -27.89 42.41 -11.69
C LYS A 408 -27.42 41.93 -10.31
N ILE A 409 -26.55 40.91 -10.28
CA ILE A 409 -25.98 40.37 -9.04
C ILE A 409 -24.99 41.36 -8.41
N THR A 410 -24.22 42.06 -9.24
CA THR A 410 -23.12 42.92 -8.79
C THR A 410 -23.52 44.38 -8.56
N SER A 411 -24.75 44.78 -8.92
CA SER A 411 -25.26 46.13 -8.67
C SER A 411 -25.60 46.39 -7.20
N SER A 412 -25.83 45.34 -6.41
CA SER A 412 -26.08 45.44 -4.96
C SER A 412 -24.81 45.40 -4.10
N LEU A 413 -23.66 45.07 -4.70
CA LEU A 413 -22.39 44.93 -3.97
C LEU A 413 -21.65 46.28 -3.88
N PRO A 414 -20.82 46.49 -2.84
CA PRO A 414 -19.93 47.64 -2.77
C PRO A 414 -19.11 47.80 -4.06
N PRO A 415 -18.82 49.03 -4.53
CA PRO A 415 -18.21 49.27 -5.84
C PRO A 415 -16.90 48.50 -6.08
N GLY A 416 -16.08 48.31 -5.04
CA GLY A 416 -14.84 47.53 -5.15
C GLY A 416 -15.08 46.03 -5.39
N VAL A 417 -16.05 45.46 -4.69
CA VAL A 417 -16.41 44.03 -4.77
C VAL A 417 -17.13 43.74 -6.09
N GLY A 418 -18.10 44.58 -6.45
CA GLY A 418 -18.85 44.43 -7.71
C GLY A 418 -17.96 44.55 -8.95
N LEU A 419 -16.95 45.42 -8.93
CA LEU A 419 -15.98 45.53 -10.02
C LEU A 419 -15.02 44.32 -10.09
N GLY A 420 -14.56 43.80 -8.95
CA GLY A 420 -13.76 42.58 -8.88
C GLY A 420 -14.49 41.38 -9.48
N LEU A 421 -15.72 41.11 -9.03
CA LEU A 421 -16.55 40.03 -9.56
C LEU A 421 -16.81 40.15 -11.06
N ARG A 422 -17.19 41.35 -11.53
CA ARG A 422 -17.43 41.57 -12.97
C ARG A 422 -16.18 41.31 -13.81
N SER A 423 -15.00 41.65 -13.29
CA SER A 423 -13.71 41.39 -13.92
C SER A 423 -13.45 39.90 -14.06
N THR A 424 -13.58 39.16 -12.96
CA THR A 424 -13.31 37.70 -12.90
C THR A 424 -14.17 36.92 -13.90
N PHE A 425 -15.48 37.19 -13.92
CA PHE A 425 -16.43 36.47 -14.79
C PHE A 425 -16.47 36.96 -16.24
N ARG A 426 -15.71 38.00 -16.60
CA ARG A 426 -15.61 38.49 -17.99
C ARG A 426 -14.89 37.48 -18.91
N LYS A 427 -14.06 36.59 -18.35
CA LYS A 427 -13.30 35.57 -19.07
C LYS A 427 -13.54 34.17 -18.49
N PRO A 428 -14.72 33.58 -18.73
CA PRO A 428 -15.12 32.32 -18.08
C PRO A 428 -14.18 31.14 -18.41
N ALA A 429 -13.66 31.07 -19.65
CA ALA A 429 -12.74 30.00 -20.04
C ALA A 429 -11.41 30.02 -19.26
N ARG A 430 -10.91 31.21 -18.91
CA ARG A 430 -9.68 31.32 -18.10
C ARG A 430 -9.98 30.94 -16.66
N LEU A 431 -11.06 31.50 -16.11
CA LEU A 431 -11.49 31.23 -14.73
C LEU A 431 -11.69 29.73 -14.50
N LEU A 432 -12.41 29.07 -15.41
CA LEU A 432 -12.64 27.62 -15.35
C LEU A 432 -11.31 26.86 -15.40
N ALA A 433 -10.39 27.27 -16.27
CA ALA A 433 -9.10 26.60 -16.38
C ALA A 433 -8.26 26.73 -15.09
N THR A 434 -8.18 27.93 -14.50
CA THR A 434 -7.46 28.14 -13.24
C THR A 434 -8.11 27.41 -12.07
N LEU A 435 -9.44 27.38 -12.02
CA LEU A 435 -10.18 26.61 -11.01
C LEU A 435 -9.95 25.12 -11.18
N LEU A 436 -9.96 24.58 -12.41
CA LEU A 436 -9.66 23.17 -12.66
C LEU A 436 -8.25 22.80 -12.22
N ALA A 437 -7.23 23.57 -12.61
CA ALA A 437 -5.85 23.30 -12.19
C ALA A 437 -5.67 23.37 -10.67
N LEU A 438 -6.25 24.39 -10.02
CA LEU A 438 -6.20 24.51 -8.57
C LEU A 438 -6.97 23.37 -7.89
N SER A 439 -8.17 23.03 -8.36
CA SER A 439 -8.96 21.94 -7.81
C SER A 439 -8.24 20.61 -7.94
N LEU A 440 -7.56 20.37 -9.06
CA LEU A 440 -6.87 19.12 -9.30
C LEU A 440 -5.60 19.00 -8.45
N ALA A 441 -4.88 20.11 -8.23
CA ALA A 441 -3.80 20.16 -7.25
C ALA A 441 -4.33 19.92 -5.81
N MET A 442 -5.51 20.46 -5.49
CA MET A 442 -6.15 20.23 -4.19
C MET A 442 -6.72 18.82 -4.05
N VAL A 443 -7.11 18.14 -5.13
CA VAL A 443 -7.51 16.73 -5.11
C VAL A 443 -6.31 15.84 -4.81
N ILE A 444 -5.13 16.13 -5.37
CA ILE A 444 -3.91 15.39 -5.01
C ILE A 444 -3.61 15.59 -3.52
N LEU A 445 -3.58 16.85 -3.04
CA LEU A 445 -3.30 17.15 -1.64
C LEU A 445 -4.35 16.58 -0.68
N GLY A 446 -5.60 16.97 -0.87
CA GLY A 446 -6.73 16.60 -0.01
C GLY A 446 -7.08 15.12 -0.12
N GLY A 447 -6.92 14.51 -1.30
CA GLY A 447 -7.10 13.08 -1.50
C GLY A 447 -6.09 12.25 -0.72
N ASN A 448 -4.80 12.62 -0.76
CA ASN A 448 -3.78 11.95 0.06
C ASN A 448 -4.03 12.18 1.57
N MET A 449 -4.46 13.38 1.98
CA MET A 449 -4.82 13.64 3.38
C MET A 449 -6.02 12.83 3.84
N MET A 450 -7.05 12.71 3.01
CA MET A 450 -8.26 11.96 3.33
C MET A 450 -7.97 10.45 3.36
N PHE A 451 -7.13 9.95 2.46
CA PHE A 451 -6.63 8.58 2.48
C PHE A 451 -5.86 8.29 3.77
N MET A 452 -4.90 9.15 4.14
CA MET A 452 -4.13 8.97 5.37
C MET A 452 -5.01 8.99 6.62
N SER A 453 -5.90 9.98 6.73
CA SER A 453 -6.85 10.03 7.85
C SER A 453 -7.71 8.77 7.89
N GLY A 454 -8.27 8.37 6.75
CA GLY A 454 -9.09 7.16 6.67
C GLY A 454 -8.33 5.88 7.01
N PHE A 455 -7.05 5.77 6.60
CA PHE A 455 -6.18 4.65 6.95
C PHE A 455 -5.86 4.62 8.45
N THR A 456 -5.45 5.74 9.03
CA THR A 456 -5.19 5.84 10.47
C THR A 456 -6.45 5.57 11.29
N ASP A 457 -7.60 6.13 10.88
CA ASP A 457 -8.88 5.93 11.57
C ASP A 457 -9.34 4.47 11.48
N ALA A 458 -9.28 3.86 10.28
CA ALA A 458 -9.69 2.46 10.08
C ALA A 458 -8.81 1.48 10.85
N PHE A 459 -7.51 1.74 10.91
CA PHE A 459 -6.59 0.90 11.67
C PHE A 459 -6.77 1.09 13.18
N SER A 460 -6.87 2.34 13.66
CA SER A 460 -7.17 2.62 15.06
C SER A 460 -8.49 1.99 15.51
N GLU A 461 -9.50 2.01 14.63
CA GLU A 461 -10.78 1.34 14.87
C GLU A 461 -10.55 -0.17 15.06
N ALA A 462 -9.82 -0.80 14.14
CA ALA A 462 -9.60 -2.24 14.15
C ALA A 462 -8.65 -2.76 15.24
N THR A 463 -7.66 -1.98 15.70
CA THR A 463 -6.67 -2.47 16.69
C THR A 463 -6.84 -1.93 18.10
N ASP A 464 -7.62 -0.86 18.30
CA ASP A 464 -7.86 -0.30 19.63
C ASP A 464 -9.35 -0.19 19.96
N ASP A 465 -10.16 0.45 19.12
CA ASP A 465 -11.58 0.69 19.45
C ASP A 465 -12.42 -0.61 19.46
N GLN A 466 -12.09 -1.55 18.55
CA GLN A 466 -12.73 -2.87 18.48
C GLN A 466 -12.15 -3.86 19.51
N GLU A 467 -10.95 -3.63 20.04
CA GLU A 467 -10.24 -4.61 20.87
C GLU A 467 -10.20 -4.18 22.35
N ASN A 468 -11.03 -4.82 23.17
CA ASN A 468 -11.10 -4.58 24.61
C ASN A 468 -10.12 -5.44 25.43
N TRP A 469 -9.42 -6.40 24.80
CA TRP A 469 -8.41 -7.23 25.46
C TRP A 469 -7.08 -6.51 25.67
N GLU A 470 -6.29 -7.02 26.62
CA GLU A 470 -4.90 -6.59 26.88
C GLU A 470 -3.90 -7.53 26.22
N TYR A 471 -4.16 -8.84 26.29
CA TYR A 471 -3.32 -9.88 25.69
C TYR A 471 -4.17 -10.82 24.82
N GLN A 472 -3.69 -11.07 23.61
CA GLN A 472 -4.14 -12.15 22.74
C GLN A 472 -3.11 -13.28 22.77
N ILE A 473 -3.57 -14.50 23.02
CA ILE A 473 -2.73 -15.67 23.19
C ILE A 473 -3.08 -16.71 22.14
N SER A 474 -2.06 -17.25 21.49
CA SER A 474 -2.17 -18.48 20.70
C SER A 474 -1.57 -19.62 21.53
N ALA A 475 -2.28 -20.72 21.64
CA ALA A 475 -1.98 -21.80 22.59
C ALA A 475 -1.86 -23.16 21.91
N LEU A 476 -1.01 -24.01 22.48
CA LEU A 476 -1.02 -25.43 22.15
C LEU A 476 -2.26 -26.09 22.79
N PRO A 477 -2.86 -27.11 22.17
CA PRO A 477 -3.97 -27.86 22.77
C PRO A 477 -3.63 -28.41 24.17
N SER A 478 -2.38 -28.80 24.40
CA SER A 478 -1.88 -29.28 25.71
C SER A 478 -1.73 -28.19 26.78
N GLY A 479 -1.58 -26.93 26.38
CA GLY A 479 -1.42 -25.78 27.27
C GLY A 479 -2.75 -25.16 27.73
N LEU A 480 -3.85 -25.49 27.06
CA LEU A 480 -5.16 -24.85 27.24
C LEU A 480 -5.68 -24.94 28.69
N GLU A 481 -5.52 -26.09 29.36
CA GLU A 481 -5.96 -26.28 30.74
C GLU A 481 -5.19 -25.39 31.73
N ASN A 482 -3.89 -25.18 31.50
CA ASN A 482 -3.08 -24.30 32.32
C ASN A 482 -3.47 -22.83 32.11
N ILE A 483 -3.68 -22.43 30.85
CA ILE A 483 -4.07 -21.06 30.49
C ILE A 483 -5.44 -20.73 31.07
N THR A 484 -6.43 -21.63 30.94
CA THR A 484 -7.77 -21.40 31.48
C THR A 484 -7.76 -21.34 33.01
N SER A 485 -7.07 -22.27 33.68
CA SER A 485 -6.95 -22.24 35.15
C SER A 485 -6.24 -20.99 35.66
N TRP A 486 -5.20 -20.51 34.97
CA TRP A 486 -4.53 -19.27 35.33
C TRP A 486 -5.43 -18.05 35.08
N ALA A 487 -6.15 -18.04 33.96
CA ALA A 487 -7.01 -16.94 33.58
C ALA A 487 -8.15 -16.75 34.60
N GLU A 488 -8.77 -17.83 35.07
CA GLU A 488 -9.85 -17.77 36.08
C GLU A 488 -9.45 -17.03 37.37
N ASP A 489 -8.19 -17.15 37.79
CA ASP A 489 -7.69 -16.54 39.04
C ASP A 489 -7.05 -15.16 38.83
N ASN A 490 -6.48 -14.90 37.64
CA ASN A 490 -5.62 -13.74 37.39
C ASN A 490 -6.21 -12.71 36.40
N THR A 491 -7.33 -13.00 35.76
CA THR A 491 -7.97 -12.09 34.79
C THR A 491 -9.29 -11.52 35.32
N SER A 492 -9.62 -10.31 34.85
CA SER A 492 -10.91 -9.67 35.12
C SER A 492 -11.97 -10.08 34.10
N ALA A 493 -11.54 -10.42 32.88
CA ALA A 493 -12.32 -11.00 31.82
C ALA A 493 -11.39 -11.87 30.95
N PHE A 494 -11.89 -13.00 30.48
CA PHE A 494 -11.23 -13.82 29.47
C PHE A 494 -12.27 -14.49 28.57
N GLU A 495 -11.89 -14.69 27.31
CA GLU A 495 -12.69 -15.40 26.30
C GLU A 495 -11.79 -16.38 25.56
N LEU A 496 -12.25 -17.61 25.37
CA LEU A 496 -11.53 -18.56 24.53
C LEU A 496 -11.86 -18.30 23.07
N THR A 497 -10.84 -18.47 22.23
CA THR A 497 -10.95 -18.33 20.78
C THR A 497 -10.52 -19.60 20.08
N LEU A 498 -11.10 -19.83 18.92
CA LEU A 498 -10.74 -20.92 18.02
C LEU A 498 -10.58 -20.34 16.62
N VAL A 499 -9.33 -20.26 16.15
CA VAL A 499 -8.99 -19.73 14.83
C VAL A 499 -8.47 -20.86 13.97
N ALA A 500 -9.08 -21.07 12.81
CA ALA A 500 -8.60 -22.05 11.84
C ALA A 500 -8.66 -21.46 10.45
N GLN A 501 -7.71 -21.83 9.58
CA GLN A 501 -7.73 -21.41 8.19
C GLN A 501 -8.42 -22.49 7.35
N ALA A 502 -9.39 -22.08 6.54
CA ALA A 502 -10.08 -22.94 5.58
C ALA A 502 -9.94 -22.36 4.17
N SER A 503 -10.37 -23.10 3.15
CA SER A 503 -10.49 -22.60 1.79
C SER A 503 -11.96 -22.47 1.38
N ILE A 504 -12.28 -21.55 0.47
CA ILE A 504 -13.63 -21.47 -0.11
C ILE A 504 -13.75 -22.57 -1.17
N ALA A 505 -14.74 -23.44 -1.04
CA ALA A 505 -14.89 -24.62 -1.88
C ALA A 505 -14.95 -24.26 -3.38
N GLY A 506 -14.05 -24.87 -4.16
CA GLY A 506 -13.92 -24.62 -5.60
C GLY A 506 -13.02 -23.44 -5.98
N THR A 507 -12.32 -22.84 -5.01
CA THR A 507 -11.29 -21.80 -5.22
C THR A 507 -10.02 -22.15 -4.42
N THR A 508 -8.90 -21.45 -4.64
CA THR A 508 -7.72 -21.56 -3.74
C THR A 508 -7.71 -20.51 -2.64
N LYS A 509 -8.76 -19.70 -2.52
CA LYS A 509 -8.77 -18.55 -1.61
C LYS A 509 -8.92 -19.03 -0.17
N ALA A 510 -7.94 -18.70 0.65
CA ALA A 510 -7.97 -18.93 2.09
C ALA A 510 -8.90 -17.93 2.79
N ILE A 511 -9.58 -18.40 3.83
CA ILE A 511 -10.44 -17.61 4.70
C ILE A 511 -10.27 -18.07 6.15
N ASP A 512 -10.18 -17.12 7.08
CA ASP A 512 -10.02 -17.43 8.50
C ASP A 512 -11.40 -17.69 9.14
N LEU A 513 -11.56 -18.86 9.74
CA LEU A 513 -12.70 -19.17 10.60
C LEU A 513 -12.36 -18.69 12.01
N LYS A 514 -13.10 -17.70 12.51
CA LYS A 514 -12.89 -17.12 13.83
C LYS A 514 -14.06 -17.45 14.76
N GLY A 515 -13.83 -18.38 15.67
CA GLY A 515 -14.78 -18.81 16.68
C GLY A 515 -14.55 -18.10 18.02
N ASN A 516 -15.48 -17.26 18.46
CA ASN A 516 -15.40 -16.58 19.76
C ASN A 516 -16.50 -17.04 20.72
N ASP A 517 -16.23 -17.00 22.02
CA ASP A 517 -17.24 -17.27 23.06
C ASP A 517 -18.33 -16.19 23.10
N VAL A 518 -17.96 -14.93 22.88
CA VAL A 518 -18.86 -13.79 22.88
C VAL A 518 -18.75 -13.07 21.55
N LEU A 519 -19.89 -12.90 20.89
CA LEU A 519 -20.03 -12.06 19.70
C LEU A 519 -20.97 -10.90 20.05
N SER A 520 -20.44 -9.68 20.07
CA SER A 520 -21.20 -8.49 20.45
C SER A 520 -20.67 -7.24 19.74
N GLU A 521 -21.55 -6.25 19.58
CA GLU A 521 -21.20 -4.89 19.14
C GLU A 521 -20.88 -3.96 20.34
N GLN A 522 -20.98 -4.48 21.58
CA GLN A 522 -20.81 -3.72 22.82
C GLN A 522 -19.51 -4.10 23.56
N ASP A 523 -19.18 -3.33 24.60
CA ASP A 523 -17.97 -3.48 25.43
C ASP A 523 -17.95 -4.77 26.29
N ASP A 524 -18.96 -5.64 26.16
CA ASP A 524 -19.03 -6.93 26.87
C ASP A 524 -18.28 -8.04 26.16
N ALA A 525 -17.95 -7.89 24.88
CA ALA A 525 -17.04 -8.77 24.16
C ALA A 525 -15.61 -8.22 24.21
N LEU A 526 -14.63 -9.13 24.32
CA LEU A 526 -13.22 -8.75 24.23
C LEU A 526 -12.80 -8.34 22.82
N HIS A 527 -13.42 -8.91 21.80
CA HIS A 527 -13.38 -8.41 20.42
C HIS A 527 -14.77 -7.92 20.01
N ARG A 528 -14.89 -6.64 19.71
CA ARG A 528 -16.14 -5.97 19.33
C ARG A 528 -16.31 -6.00 17.82
N LEU A 529 -17.40 -6.61 17.38
CA LEU A 529 -17.75 -6.63 15.97
C LEU A 529 -18.38 -5.30 15.55
N ASN A 530 -17.86 -4.70 14.48
CA ASN A 530 -18.43 -3.52 13.85
C ASN A 530 -19.37 -3.92 12.72
N LEU A 531 -20.63 -4.23 13.07
CA LEU A 531 -21.61 -4.73 12.10
C LEU A 531 -22.10 -3.60 11.18
N LEU A 532 -21.89 -3.77 9.88
CA LEU A 532 -22.33 -2.83 8.85
C LEU A 532 -23.77 -3.15 8.41
N GLU A 533 -24.06 -4.44 8.24
CA GLU A 533 -25.37 -4.94 7.83
C GLU A 533 -25.70 -6.28 8.51
N GLY A 534 -26.99 -6.58 8.67
CA GLY A 534 -27.47 -7.89 9.14
C GLY A 534 -27.66 -8.00 10.65
N ASN A 535 -27.44 -9.19 11.21
CA ASN A 535 -27.56 -9.48 12.64
C ASN A 535 -26.42 -10.40 13.12
N LEU A 536 -26.19 -10.43 14.43
CA LEU A 536 -25.29 -11.41 15.06
C LEU A 536 -25.80 -12.84 14.88
N PRO A 537 -24.90 -13.83 14.70
CA PRO A 537 -25.27 -15.22 14.46
C PRO A 537 -25.85 -15.86 15.71
N VAL A 538 -26.75 -16.82 15.51
CA VAL A 538 -27.33 -17.62 16.59
C VAL A 538 -26.61 -18.96 16.65
N SER A 539 -26.07 -19.29 17.83
CA SER A 539 -25.38 -20.56 18.07
C SER A 539 -26.29 -21.78 17.81
N GLY A 540 -25.72 -22.84 17.21
CA GLY A 540 -26.36 -24.13 17.00
C GLY A 540 -27.41 -24.18 15.88
N GLN A 541 -27.36 -23.24 14.93
CA GLN A 541 -28.19 -23.30 13.71
C GLN A 541 -27.61 -24.28 12.67
N SER A 542 -28.46 -24.70 11.73
CA SER A 542 -28.06 -25.53 10.58
C SER A 542 -28.76 -25.00 9.32
N PRO A 543 -28.03 -24.46 8.33
CA PRO A 543 -26.56 -24.25 8.28
C PRO A 543 -26.03 -23.36 9.41
N ILE A 544 -24.73 -23.45 9.70
CA ILE A 544 -24.07 -22.62 10.72
C ILE A 544 -24.19 -21.16 10.28
N GLN A 545 -24.40 -20.24 11.21
CA GLN A 545 -24.50 -18.82 10.90
C GLN A 545 -23.19 -18.11 11.19
N GLY A 546 -22.72 -17.29 10.25
CA GLY A 546 -21.50 -16.52 10.37
C GLY A 546 -21.65 -15.07 9.94
N ILE A 547 -20.73 -14.23 10.41
CA ILE A 547 -20.55 -12.85 9.97
C ILE A 547 -19.35 -12.82 9.04
N LEU A 548 -19.55 -12.35 7.82
CA LEU A 548 -18.49 -12.21 6.82
C LEU A 548 -17.84 -10.83 6.93
N ASP A 549 -16.55 -10.74 6.63
CA ASP A 549 -15.88 -9.44 6.50
C ASP A 549 -16.38 -8.63 5.28
N GLU A 550 -16.34 -7.29 5.40
CA GLU A 550 -16.72 -6.33 4.36
C GLU A 550 -15.95 -6.56 3.04
N GLY A 551 -14.66 -6.92 3.15
CA GLY A 551 -13.78 -7.13 1.99
C GLY A 551 -14.19 -8.32 1.15
N SER A 552 -14.43 -9.47 1.77
CA SER A 552 -14.89 -10.70 1.10
C SER A 552 -16.30 -10.53 0.53
N SER A 553 -17.19 -9.81 1.22
CA SER A 553 -18.52 -9.50 0.71
C SER A 553 -18.47 -8.67 -0.58
N GLU A 554 -17.68 -7.60 -0.61
CA GLU A 554 -17.60 -6.71 -1.78
C GLU A 554 -16.82 -7.34 -2.94
N LEU A 555 -15.73 -8.07 -2.67
CA LEU A 555 -14.89 -8.67 -3.71
C LEU A 555 -15.49 -9.91 -4.35
N GLU A 556 -16.27 -10.71 -3.60
CA GLU A 556 -16.90 -11.94 -4.12
C GLU A 556 -18.40 -11.80 -4.35
N SER A 557 -18.94 -10.59 -4.14
CA SER A 557 -20.37 -10.27 -4.29
C SER A 557 -21.30 -11.12 -3.40
N TYR A 558 -20.83 -11.60 -2.25
CA TYR A 558 -21.69 -12.27 -1.27
C TYR A 558 -22.60 -11.27 -0.56
N ALA A 559 -23.86 -11.65 -0.39
CA ALA A 559 -24.85 -10.89 0.34
C ALA A 559 -25.39 -11.66 1.55
N ILE A 560 -26.05 -10.93 2.45
CA ILE A 560 -26.76 -11.54 3.59
C ILE A 560 -27.82 -12.53 3.07
N GLY A 561 -27.78 -13.74 3.61
CA GLY A 561 -28.62 -14.88 3.23
C GLY A 561 -27.99 -15.83 2.21
N ASP A 562 -26.80 -15.49 1.69
CA ASP A 562 -26.02 -16.43 0.88
C ASP A 562 -25.38 -17.50 1.77
N VAL A 563 -25.10 -18.66 1.19
CA VAL A 563 -24.44 -19.78 1.86
C VAL A 563 -23.07 -19.97 1.22
N ILE A 564 -22.02 -19.83 2.03
CA ILE A 564 -20.64 -20.07 1.65
C ILE A 564 -20.30 -21.50 2.05
N THR A 565 -19.80 -22.30 1.10
CA THR A 565 -19.27 -23.63 1.39
C THR A 565 -17.77 -23.50 1.59
N ILE A 566 -17.31 -23.78 2.79
CA ILE A 566 -15.88 -23.85 3.13
C ILE A 566 -15.41 -25.31 3.05
N ASP A 567 -14.14 -25.50 2.72
CA ASP A 567 -13.44 -26.78 2.74
C ASP A 567 -12.35 -26.73 3.82
N PHE A 568 -12.50 -27.57 4.84
CA PHE A 568 -11.58 -27.72 5.94
C PHE A 568 -11.17 -29.20 6.03
N GLU A 569 -9.88 -29.49 5.83
CA GLU A 569 -9.32 -30.86 5.81
C GLU A 569 -10.03 -31.83 4.84
N GLY A 570 -10.56 -31.32 3.72
CA GLY A 570 -11.30 -32.10 2.72
C GLY A 570 -12.78 -32.34 3.08
N GLU A 571 -13.25 -31.83 4.23
CA GLU A 571 -14.65 -31.83 4.60
C GLU A 571 -15.31 -30.47 4.28
N GLN A 572 -16.45 -30.53 3.59
CA GLN A 572 -17.19 -29.34 3.20
C GLN A 572 -18.25 -28.97 4.24
N HIS A 573 -18.26 -27.71 4.64
CA HIS A 573 -19.22 -27.15 5.60
C HIS A 573 -19.93 -25.92 5.02
N ASP A 574 -21.25 -25.90 5.15
CA ASP A 574 -22.09 -24.79 4.69
C ASP A 574 -22.31 -23.76 5.81
N ILE A 575 -21.98 -22.50 5.53
CA ILE A 575 -22.14 -21.36 6.44
C ILE A 575 -23.06 -20.32 5.80
N GLU A 576 -24.17 -19.99 6.47
CA GLU A 576 -25.07 -18.90 6.09
C GLU A 576 -24.53 -17.55 6.58
N VAL A 577 -24.39 -16.60 5.64
CA VAL A 577 -23.99 -15.22 5.95
C VAL A 577 -25.19 -14.47 6.53
N VAL A 578 -25.15 -14.15 7.82
CA VAL A 578 -26.24 -13.42 8.49
C VAL A 578 -25.90 -11.97 8.80
N GLY A 579 -24.63 -11.60 8.70
CA GLY A 579 -24.13 -10.26 8.92
C GLY A 579 -22.85 -10.00 8.14
N ILE A 580 -22.57 -8.71 7.94
CA ILE A 580 -21.33 -8.22 7.34
C ILE A 580 -20.71 -7.23 8.32
N ALA A 581 -19.46 -7.43 8.70
CA ALA A 581 -18.72 -6.58 9.63
C ALA A 581 -17.43 -6.02 9.01
N ARG A 582 -16.97 -4.88 9.51
CA ARG A 582 -15.68 -4.33 9.11
C ARG A 582 -14.56 -5.03 9.88
N GLU A 583 -13.72 -5.76 9.15
CA GLU A 583 -12.60 -6.53 9.67
C GLU A 583 -11.38 -6.37 8.76
N LEU A 584 -10.17 -6.47 9.34
CA LEU A 584 -8.92 -6.28 8.59
C LEU A 584 -8.49 -7.50 7.77
N SER A 585 -8.86 -8.71 8.22
CA SER A 585 -8.53 -9.96 7.54
C SER A 585 -9.78 -10.61 6.96
N ARG A 586 -9.57 -11.39 5.89
CA ARG A 586 -10.62 -12.22 5.29
C ARG A 586 -11.07 -13.26 6.30
N SER A 587 -12.27 -13.11 6.82
CA SER A 587 -12.69 -13.89 7.96
C SER A 587 -14.20 -14.09 8.03
N ILE A 588 -14.57 -15.22 8.63
CA ILE A 588 -15.94 -15.53 9.03
C ILE A 588 -15.96 -15.69 10.54
N TYR A 589 -16.65 -14.76 11.22
CA TYR A 589 -16.86 -14.83 12.66
C TYR A 589 -18.09 -15.68 12.99
N MET A 590 -17.92 -16.64 13.88
CA MET A 590 -18.95 -17.59 14.32
C MET A 590 -18.85 -17.79 15.84
N HIS A 591 -19.88 -18.38 16.44
CA HIS A 591 -19.76 -18.84 17.82
C HIS A 591 -18.73 -19.96 17.89
N ARG A 592 -17.82 -19.93 18.85
CA ARG A 592 -16.80 -20.98 19.04
C ARG A 592 -17.40 -22.37 19.11
N SER A 593 -18.58 -22.51 19.71
CA SER A 593 -19.34 -23.77 19.79
C SER A 593 -19.70 -24.38 18.43
N ASP A 594 -19.82 -23.54 17.40
CA ASP A 594 -20.21 -23.94 16.04
C ASP A 594 -18.97 -24.22 15.18
N VAL A 595 -17.82 -23.62 15.51
CA VAL A 595 -16.52 -23.87 14.86
C VAL A 595 -15.85 -25.14 15.42
N GLN A 596 -16.02 -25.42 16.71
CA GLN A 596 -15.44 -26.58 17.39
C GLN A 596 -15.72 -27.93 16.68
N PRO A 597 -16.94 -28.21 16.18
CA PRO A 597 -17.22 -29.43 15.41
C PRO A 597 -16.53 -29.51 14.04
N ILE A 598 -16.14 -28.37 13.46
CA ILE A 598 -15.43 -28.30 12.18
C ILE A 598 -13.95 -28.59 12.41
N VAL A 599 -13.34 -27.90 13.38
CA VAL A 599 -11.90 -27.98 13.64
C VAL A 599 -11.52 -29.20 14.48
N GLY A 600 -12.45 -29.73 15.29
CA GLY A 600 -12.18 -30.84 16.20
C GLY A 600 -11.45 -30.44 17.49
N GLU A 601 -11.13 -29.16 17.67
CA GLU A 601 -10.46 -28.61 18.85
C GLU A 601 -11.42 -27.76 19.70
N GLU A 602 -11.20 -27.70 21.02
CA GLU A 602 -12.00 -26.86 21.91
C GLU A 602 -11.68 -25.37 21.73
N ALA A 603 -10.40 -25.02 21.74
CA ALA A 603 -9.88 -23.69 21.56
C ALA A 603 -8.38 -23.80 21.28
N ASN A 604 -7.84 -22.83 20.55
CA ASN A 604 -6.41 -22.70 20.29
C ASN A 604 -5.90 -21.28 20.56
N GLY A 605 -6.72 -20.45 21.21
CA GLY A 605 -6.32 -19.14 21.70
C GLY A 605 -7.20 -18.62 22.82
N ALA A 606 -6.81 -17.47 23.37
CA ALA A 606 -7.56 -16.75 24.37
C ALA A 606 -7.32 -15.25 24.27
N LEU A 607 -8.37 -14.47 24.53
CA LEU A 607 -8.30 -13.02 24.75
C LEU A 607 -8.44 -12.75 26.24
N LEU A 608 -7.54 -11.97 26.82
CA LEU A 608 -7.45 -11.79 28.27
C LEU A 608 -7.35 -10.31 28.66
N VAL A 609 -7.95 -9.96 29.81
CA VAL A 609 -7.72 -8.68 30.51
C VAL A 609 -7.25 -8.99 31.93
N THR A 610 -6.02 -8.63 32.25
CA THR A 610 -5.39 -9.04 33.51
C THR A 610 -5.88 -8.24 34.71
N THR A 611 -5.78 -8.82 35.91
CA THR A 611 -5.96 -8.08 37.16
C THR A 611 -4.64 -7.44 37.61
N PRO A 612 -4.67 -6.32 38.36
CA PRO A 612 -3.44 -5.66 38.79
C PRO A 612 -2.52 -6.58 39.61
N GLY A 613 -1.32 -6.84 39.08
CA GLY A 613 -0.29 -7.67 39.71
C GLY A 613 -0.24 -9.13 39.22
N ALA A 614 -1.07 -9.50 38.25
CA ALA A 614 -0.91 -10.73 37.48
C ALA A 614 0.36 -10.65 36.61
N ASP A 615 1.08 -11.75 36.49
CA ASP A 615 2.27 -11.87 35.66
C ASP A 615 1.98 -12.84 34.51
N ILE A 616 1.87 -12.30 33.30
CA ILE A 616 1.55 -13.09 32.09
C ILE A 616 2.65 -14.12 31.78
N GLU A 617 3.86 -13.91 32.29
CA GLU A 617 4.99 -14.81 32.13
C GLU A 617 4.75 -16.19 32.76
N ASP A 618 3.85 -16.29 33.75
CA ASP A 618 3.50 -17.56 34.39
C ASP A 618 2.94 -18.60 33.41
N ILE A 619 2.27 -18.15 32.34
CA ILE A 619 1.67 -19.02 31.32
C ILE A 619 2.49 -19.10 30.03
N ARG A 620 3.59 -18.36 29.89
CA ARG A 620 4.36 -18.27 28.64
C ARG A 620 4.84 -19.63 28.10
N PHE A 621 5.16 -20.58 28.98
CA PHE A 621 5.57 -21.94 28.57
C PHE A 621 4.42 -22.80 28.02
N SER A 622 3.17 -22.37 28.21
CA SER A 622 1.96 -23.03 27.68
C SER A 622 1.42 -22.36 26.41
N THR A 623 2.05 -21.27 25.95
CA THR A 623 1.61 -20.46 24.82
C THR A 623 2.60 -20.53 23.65
N ILE A 624 2.10 -20.45 22.43
CA ILE A 624 2.90 -20.31 21.20
C ILE A 624 3.31 -18.85 21.02
N SER A 625 2.34 -17.94 21.11
CA SER A 625 2.55 -16.50 20.97
C SER A 625 1.70 -15.75 21.99
N ILE A 626 2.19 -14.59 22.40
CA ILE A 626 1.46 -13.62 23.22
C ILE A 626 1.61 -12.28 22.50
N VAL A 627 0.49 -11.72 22.06
CA VAL A 627 0.41 -10.39 21.46
C VAL A 627 -0.17 -9.45 22.51
N GLU A 628 0.59 -8.40 22.83
CA GLU A 628 0.14 -7.35 23.74
C GLU A 628 -0.45 -6.18 22.93
N LYS A 629 -1.64 -5.73 23.31
CA LYS A 629 -2.34 -4.66 22.59
C LYS A 629 -1.54 -3.36 22.61
N GLU A 630 -0.98 -2.97 23.76
CA GLU A 630 -0.21 -1.72 23.89
C GLU A 630 1.00 -1.70 22.96
N THR A 631 1.74 -2.81 22.90
CA THR A 631 2.87 -2.97 21.98
C THR A 631 2.42 -2.91 20.52
N MET A 632 1.34 -3.63 20.16
CA MET A 632 0.78 -3.59 18.80
C MET A 632 0.37 -2.17 18.36
N VAL A 633 -0.34 -1.42 19.22
CA VAL A 633 -0.76 -0.05 18.95
C VAL A 633 0.44 0.89 18.84
N ALA A 634 1.44 0.75 19.73
CA ALA A 634 2.66 1.56 19.70
C ALA A 634 3.47 1.33 18.40
N THR A 635 3.62 0.07 17.98
CA THR A 635 4.26 -0.29 16.71
C THR A 635 3.53 0.34 15.53
N PHE A 636 2.20 0.32 15.53
CA PHE A 636 1.43 0.98 14.48
C PHE A 636 1.59 2.50 14.47
N GLU A 637 1.55 3.15 15.63
CA GLU A 637 1.77 4.60 15.73
C GLU A 637 3.15 4.99 15.18
N GLU A 638 4.17 4.18 15.45
CA GLU A 638 5.50 4.37 14.88
C GLU A 638 5.50 4.21 13.35
N LEU A 639 4.88 3.15 12.83
CA LEU A 639 4.76 2.93 11.38
C LEU A 639 4.02 4.09 10.69
N ILE A 640 2.96 4.63 11.30
CA ILE A 640 2.25 5.81 10.80
C ILE A 640 3.15 7.06 10.83
N GLU A 641 3.93 7.28 11.89
CA GLU A 641 4.82 8.43 11.96
C GLU A 641 5.96 8.33 10.92
N GLN A 642 6.49 7.13 10.68
CA GLN A 642 7.45 6.89 9.60
C GLN A 642 6.81 7.13 8.23
N GLN A 643 5.63 6.57 7.96
CA GLN A 643 4.89 6.75 6.70
C GLN A 643 4.50 8.22 6.45
N LYS A 644 4.20 8.97 7.51
CA LYS A 644 3.87 10.39 7.46
C LYS A 644 5.01 11.25 6.91
N ALA A 645 6.28 10.86 7.07
CA ALA A 645 7.40 11.56 6.45
C ALA A 645 7.36 11.47 4.91
N ILE A 646 7.02 10.29 4.35
CA ILE A 646 6.80 10.12 2.90
C ILE A 646 5.66 11.02 2.46
N MET A 647 4.53 10.95 3.15
CA MET A 647 3.35 11.72 2.80
C MET A 647 3.57 13.22 2.92
N GLN A 648 4.34 13.67 3.91
CA GLN A 648 4.71 15.07 4.06
C GLN A 648 5.48 15.57 2.84
N SER A 649 6.34 14.74 2.23
CA SER A 649 7.03 15.10 0.98
C SER A 649 6.04 15.30 -0.18
N ILE A 650 5.01 14.45 -0.28
CA ILE A 650 3.94 14.55 -1.28
C ILE A 650 3.07 15.79 -1.01
N TYR A 651 2.76 16.10 0.26
CA TYR A 651 2.03 17.31 0.65
C TYR A 651 2.81 18.57 0.30
N VAL A 652 4.12 18.60 0.55
CA VAL A 652 4.97 19.73 0.16
C VAL A 652 4.96 19.89 -1.35
N LEU A 653 5.06 18.80 -2.12
CA LEU A 653 5.02 18.84 -3.58
C LEU A 653 3.70 19.40 -4.12
N GLY A 654 2.56 18.89 -3.63
CA GLY A 654 1.25 19.38 -4.03
C GLY A 654 1.02 20.84 -3.62
N ALA A 655 1.53 21.25 -2.45
CA ALA A 655 1.43 22.63 -1.98
C ALA A 655 2.26 23.57 -2.87
N LEU A 656 3.49 23.17 -3.23
CA LEU A 656 4.32 23.91 -4.17
C LEU A 656 3.64 24.06 -5.53
N MET A 657 2.94 23.04 -6.01
CA MET A 657 2.14 23.12 -7.24
C MET A 657 0.99 24.11 -7.11
N ALA A 658 0.19 24.02 -6.04
CA ALA A 658 -0.92 24.94 -5.80
C ALA A 658 -0.42 26.39 -5.73
N ILE A 659 0.67 26.64 -5.00
CA ILE A 659 1.32 27.96 -4.92
C ILE A 659 1.77 28.42 -6.30
N ALA A 660 2.41 27.57 -7.09
CA ALA A 660 2.87 27.93 -8.43
C ALA A 660 1.70 28.26 -9.38
N ILE A 661 0.57 27.53 -9.30
CA ILE A 661 -0.65 27.80 -10.07
C ILE A 661 -1.26 29.16 -9.67
N LEU A 662 -1.41 29.40 -8.36
CA LEU A 662 -1.93 30.67 -7.83
C LEU A 662 -1.04 31.83 -8.21
N PHE A 663 0.28 31.68 -8.07
CA PHE A 663 1.25 32.71 -8.41
C PHE A 663 1.24 33.02 -9.91
N ASN A 664 1.18 32.01 -10.78
CA ASN A 664 1.04 32.22 -12.22
C ASN A 664 -0.26 32.96 -12.55
N THR A 665 -1.37 32.59 -11.90
CA THR A 665 -2.68 33.23 -12.09
C THR A 665 -2.67 34.69 -11.63
N LEU A 666 -2.05 34.98 -10.47
CA LEU A 666 -1.82 36.32 -9.94
C LEU A 666 -1.03 37.18 -10.93
N LEU A 667 0.09 36.67 -11.45
CA LEU A 667 0.91 37.39 -12.43
C LEU A 667 0.15 37.71 -13.71
N ILE A 668 -0.68 36.78 -14.18
CA ILE A 668 -1.54 36.99 -15.35
C ILE A 668 -2.57 38.08 -15.05
N ASN A 669 -3.30 38.01 -13.94
CA ASN A 669 -4.31 39.01 -13.61
C ASN A 669 -3.71 40.42 -13.43
N LEU A 670 -2.62 40.55 -12.67
CA LEU A 670 -1.94 41.83 -12.45
C LEU A 670 -1.52 42.48 -13.76
N SER A 671 -0.88 41.70 -14.64
CA SER A 671 -0.41 42.24 -15.90
C SER A 671 -1.57 42.63 -16.83
N GLU A 672 -2.75 42.02 -16.71
CA GLU A 672 -3.88 42.25 -17.63
C GLU A 672 -4.59 43.56 -17.31
N ARG A 673 -4.57 43.94 -16.03
CA ARG A 673 -5.25 45.11 -15.50
C ARG A 673 -4.34 46.32 -15.39
N ASP A 674 -3.07 46.26 -15.80
CA ASP A 674 -2.15 47.40 -15.69
C ASP A 674 -2.72 48.68 -16.33
N ALA A 675 -3.35 48.58 -17.50
CA ALA A 675 -3.99 49.72 -18.17
C ALA A 675 -5.29 50.18 -17.48
N GLU A 676 -6.10 49.23 -16.99
CA GLU A 676 -7.34 49.52 -16.26
C GLU A 676 -7.05 50.17 -14.89
N LEU A 677 -6.02 49.71 -14.18
CA LEU A 677 -5.58 50.27 -12.90
C LEU A 677 -4.96 51.65 -13.10
N ALA A 678 -4.19 51.86 -14.17
CA ALA A 678 -3.63 53.15 -14.52
C ALA A 678 -4.74 54.17 -14.81
N THR A 679 -5.75 53.80 -15.61
CA THR A 679 -6.90 54.68 -15.90
C THR A 679 -7.73 54.98 -14.64
N LEU A 680 -7.99 54.00 -13.78
CA LEU A 680 -8.65 54.23 -12.49
C LEU A 680 -7.85 55.17 -11.58
N ARG A 681 -6.52 55.07 -11.59
CA ARG A 681 -5.64 56.00 -10.86
C ARG A 681 -5.74 57.43 -11.39
N VAL A 682 -5.74 57.60 -12.71
CA VAL A 682 -5.93 58.90 -13.37
C VAL A 682 -7.30 59.49 -13.03
N LEU A 683 -8.33 58.63 -12.89
CA LEU A 683 -9.69 59.01 -12.47
C LEU A 683 -9.83 59.22 -10.94
N GLY A 684 -8.73 59.18 -10.18
CA GLY A 684 -8.71 59.53 -8.75
C GLY A 684 -8.91 58.35 -7.79
N ALA A 685 -8.82 57.10 -8.24
CA ALA A 685 -8.86 55.95 -7.33
C ALA A 685 -7.63 55.92 -6.39
N SER A 686 -7.88 55.81 -5.08
CA SER A 686 -6.82 55.69 -4.08
C SER A 686 -6.11 54.33 -4.19
N ARG A 687 -4.84 54.26 -3.72
CA ARG A 687 -4.08 53.00 -3.68
C ARG A 687 -4.81 51.90 -2.90
N THR A 688 -5.46 52.25 -1.80
CA THR A 688 -6.26 51.35 -0.98
C THR A 688 -7.46 50.79 -1.74
N ARG A 689 -8.16 51.62 -2.53
CA ARG A 689 -9.31 51.16 -3.31
C ARG A 689 -8.89 50.21 -4.43
N LEU A 690 -7.74 50.45 -5.06
CA LEU A 690 -7.17 49.54 -6.05
C LEU A 690 -6.71 48.22 -5.42
N ALA A 691 -6.11 48.28 -4.22
CA ALA A 691 -5.73 47.09 -3.47
C ALA A 691 -6.95 46.22 -3.14
N ILE A 692 -8.03 46.81 -2.61
CA ILE A 692 -9.28 46.08 -2.30
C ILE A 692 -9.85 45.39 -3.56
N ILE A 693 -9.86 46.06 -4.71
CA ILE A 693 -10.36 45.48 -5.96
C ILE A 693 -9.54 44.24 -6.36
N LEU A 694 -8.21 44.30 -6.22
CA LEU A 694 -7.33 43.18 -6.54
C LEU A 694 -7.44 42.05 -5.50
N THR A 695 -7.47 42.38 -4.21
CA THR A 695 -7.62 41.40 -3.14
C THR A 695 -8.92 40.62 -3.28
N VAL A 696 -10.03 41.29 -3.56
CA VAL A 696 -11.32 40.62 -3.78
C VAL A 696 -11.26 39.70 -5.02
N GLU A 697 -10.66 40.17 -6.12
CA GLU A 697 -10.51 39.33 -7.31
C GLU A 697 -9.67 38.07 -7.04
N HIS A 698 -8.59 38.18 -6.27
CA HIS A 698 -7.76 37.03 -5.91
C HIS A 698 -8.47 36.08 -4.94
N MET A 699 -9.11 36.61 -3.90
CA MET A 699 -9.89 35.83 -2.94
C MET A 699 -11.03 35.02 -3.61
N PHE A 700 -11.57 35.51 -4.73
CA PHE A 700 -12.60 34.77 -5.49
C PHE A 700 -12.04 33.68 -6.42
N ILE A 701 -10.76 33.72 -6.77
CA ILE A 701 -10.14 32.76 -7.69
C ILE A 701 -9.45 31.62 -6.93
N GLY A 702 -8.95 31.90 -5.73
CA GLY A 702 -8.21 30.97 -4.90
C GLY A 702 -7.44 31.72 -3.83
#